data_AF-A0A269PLU7-F1
#
_entry.id   AF-A0A269PLU7-F1
#
_cell.length_a   1.000
_cell.length_b   1.000
_cell.length_c   1.000
_cell.angle_alpha   90.00
_cell.angle_beta   90.00
_cell.angle_gamma   90.00
#
_symmetry.space_group_name_H-M   'P 1'
#
loop_
_entity.id
_entity.type
_entity.pdbx_description
1 polymer ?
#
loop_
_entity_poly.entity_id
_entity_poly.type
_entity_poly.pdbx_seq_one_letter_code
_entity_poly.pdbx_strand_id
1 'polypeptide(L)'
;MDDNLNTFTFTLNPKYSELNLYQYSINSGTNWQQVSANPITLTDADYVIGQIQVRVTENLTPGNNNAGEILTNNVAYTKGLTAGPSAPSSLELKDNNGLSWDIVSDYSEPKFYEYTNDKGVTWQQAVSNPQHIGHLAYNKEDVGIRVKEKANGKSNAAGDILWASSNSDSSYQFEIYPYTWRDQNGDIESLKLSGDWDKTETSCLIDHNAILPTFWVSISSVSSSNIDEEITNQLIKKSCTITDWKLIDLDELVTLSKSEVKSELADFSYSYNKFITKNNSSEVVFVQEGEKLPTVHSYYSGVMLLKWQYPGATAALSTITSLVSAIQTQNSDGESGYNLAKTPADTLITSYQNATSISEYLLINNDITTSQTSLKTGIDVINPQKAVNDESLKHALFLAKLIKSDPLANENQKQIATNSITDTTIAIEIQNHRISNLTDLQVQLTNITSILLNINSIITAQSELNQLTTSLTNFATSYPALLTALTSAQVGSEQHQQAKLLLDEWHQLMEKYLLATDKLNAYQSLLDMLPAGFHADALAELTLIHDNLISAQTPFTLNQLSADYQAAKQAFEDAYQSGYKISLDNAKIGTHFAKLDIAGHYIEANASFNQGWRCVIDLRYQDRKRVWALLNKGTIDSIDNVAYAGGSNKNLTESDGLLAQYNSDLICGLKDWNTPTINLLESLATTNNSQGELSIDPSVFPNHQGNIIDNYYYWSDQVASNSKHYTYQYNSLKSSYSKRSTADIGEDNYITIARLFNQKKQLLLDADGNETSDWDTAFCVKDSSGLIWQLPKNDDVNIRYNTVAKLTGVADDGGEETDNIPKLLNTAVSPLCGKTNWQLPTLAQLTQLYFYPLDKTYFQYWNIDSSDNNDINNYLSRDINSDKNVCLELDGDSTYCARKNYNGAPQYKYLYMMVSEPTKATPDAPTNGVVVDTADNNSFAWNNVTGFTSYSDYEYSINAGTNWKDATANPQNLADLNLATGDVQVRVTAKPLEYLPAGKILQSEQAYTSLINCTGYFYNQVCYSLVTEQKNHDSATSHCTAEGSELISKDATVDFNLMAAALSLQSGTNYWLKETDYWSYGYSLRDSSGWKPDNALKHPSTNQSFICKK
;
A
#
# COMPACT_ATOMS: atom_id res chain seq x y z
N MET A 1 15.67 59.61 45.95
CA MET A 1 16.31 59.33 44.66
C MET A 1 16.79 57.92 44.66
N ASP A 2 16.80 57.29 43.50
CA ASP A 2 17.47 56.02 43.27
C ASP A 2 18.55 56.24 42.20
N ASP A 3 19.81 56.22 42.64
CA ASP A 3 20.98 56.46 41.79
C ASP A 3 21.21 55.33 40.78
N ASN A 4 20.74 54.11 41.08
CA ASN A 4 20.88 52.96 40.17
C ASN A 4 19.81 52.95 39.06
N LEU A 5 18.63 53.49 39.37
CA LEU A 5 17.51 53.55 38.42
C LEU A 5 17.39 54.91 37.73
N ASN A 6 18.26 55.87 38.08
CA ASN A 6 18.22 57.25 37.62
C ASN A 6 16.86 57.90 37.85
N THR A 7 16.27 57.72 39.05
CA THR A 7 14.91 58.22 39.31
C THR A 7 14.79 59.17 40.50
N PHE A 8 13.93 60.17 40.32
CA PHE A 8 13.45 61.08 41.34
C PHE A 8 11.97 60.84 41.64
N THR A 9 11.70 60.19 42.77
CA THR A 9 10.33 59.96 43.26
C THR A 9 9.91 61.06 44.21
N PHE A 10 8.68 61.53 44.09
CA PHE A 10 8.05 62.45 45.04
C PHE A 10 6.64 61.98 45.41
N THR A 11 6.08 62.48 46.51
CA THR A 11 4.70 62.14 46.91
C THR A 11 3.74 63.21 46.40
N LEU A 12 2.64 62.81 45.77
CA LEU A 12 1.62 63.75 45.29
C LEU A 12 0.89 64.40 46.46
N ASN A 13 0.58 65.69 46.31
CA ASN A 13 -0.28 66.41 47.23
C ASN A 13 -1.73 65.89 47.09
N PRO A 14 -2.43 65.50 48.17
CA PRO A 14 -3.80 64.99 48.11
C PRO A 14 -4.81 65.92 47.43
N LYS A 15 -4.55 67.25 47.39
CA LYS A 15 -5.41 68.24 46.71
C LYS A 15 -5.15 68.33 45.19
N TYR A 16 -4.02 67.79 44.71
CA TYR A 16 -3.60 67.78 43.31
C TYR A 16 -3.08 66.37 43.00
N SER A 17 -4.01 65.45 42.77
CA SER A 17 -3.73 64.01 42.64
C SER A 17 -3.35 63.55 41.24
N GLU A 18 -3.43 64.43 40.24
CA GLU A 18 -3.04 64.12 38.86
C GLU A 18 -1.60 64.58 38.56
N LEU A 19 -0.81 63.73 37.90
CA LEU A 19 0.60 64.00 37.58
C LEU A 19 0.78 65.18 36.61
N ASN A 20 -0.14 65.33 35.66
CA ASN A 20 -0.15 66.40 34.65
C ASN A 20 -0.23 67.82 35.27
N LEU A 21 -0.61 67.95 36.54
CA LEU A 21 -0.65 69.22 37.28
C LEU A 21 0.70 69.62 37.88
N TYR A 22 1.72 68.78 37.74
CA TYR A 22 3.07 69.03 38.24
C TYR A 22 4.04 69.33 37.11
N GLN A 23 5.07 70.08 37.46
CA GLN A 23 6.23 70.32 36.62
C GLN A 23 7.51 70.13 37.43
N TYR A 24 8.57 69.72 36.76
CA TYR A 24 9.89 69.51 37.34
C TYR A 24 10.97 70.26 36.56
N SER A 25 12.09 70.53 37.24
CA SER A 25 13.26 71.18 36.70
C SER A 25 14.51 70.43 37.16
N ILE A 26 15.48 70.27 36.26
CA ILE A 26 16.79 69.66 36.56
C ILE A 26 17.94 70.70 36.54
N ASN A 27 17.61 71.98 36.38
CA ASN A 27 18.54 73.10 36.27
C ASN A 27 18.19 74.23 37.24
N SER A 28 17.86 73.87 38.48
CA SER A 28 17.58 74.80 39.58
C SER A 28 16.45 75.79 39.29
N GLY A 29 15.43 75.36 38.52
CA GLY A 29 14.23 76.15 38.24
C GLY A 29 14.34 77.08 37.03
N THR A 30 15.42 76.98 36.24
CA THR A 30 15.60 77.80 35.03
C THR A 30 14.61 77.41 33.93
N ASN A 31 14.43 76.10 33.70
CA ASN A 31 13.44 75.55 32.77
C ASN A 31 12.58 74.51 33.51
N TRP A 32 11.29 74.46 33.18
CA TRP A 32 10.33 73.53 33.77
C TRP A 32 9.69 72.64 32.69
N GLN A 33 9.55 71.36 33.01
CA GLN A 33 8.93 70.34 32.17
C GLN A 33 7.73 69.74 32.89
N GLN A 34 6.67 69.39 32.17
CA GLN A 34 5.50 68.75 32.76
C GLN A 34 5.85 67.32 33.24
N VAL A 35 5.30 66.91 34.38
CA VAL A 35 5.49 65.55 34.91
C VAL A 35 4.51 64.60 34.23
N SER A 36 5.04 63.58 33.55
CA SER A 36 4.27 62.50 32.91
C SER A 36 4.31 61.18 33.67
N ALA A 37 5.28 60.99 34.57
CA ALA A 37 5.49 59.79 35.37
C ALA A 37 6.11 60.10 36.73
N ASN A 38 5.86 59.26 37.73
CA ASN A 38 6.46 59.34 39.06
C ASN A 38 6.73 57.91 39.56
N PRO A 39 7.99 57.46 39.67
CA PRO A 39 9.23 58.26 39.69
C PRO A 39 9.55 58.97 38.37
N ILE A 40 10.12 60.17 38.44
CA ILE A 40 10.64 60.90 37.28
C ILE A 40 11.98 60.27 36.88
N THR A 41 12.13 59.84 35.63
CA THR A 41 13.43 59.40 35.11
C THR A 41 14.31 60.61 34.80
N LEU A 42 15.48 60.67 35.43
CA LEU A 42 16.49 61.70 35.23
C LEU A 42 17.49 61.26 34.17
N THR A 43 18.10 62.23 33.50
CA THR A 43 19.32 61.97 32.72
C THR A 43 20.46 61.59 33.67
N ASP A 44 21.27 60.59 33.32
CA ASP A 44 22.39 60.10 34.14
C ASP A 44 23.54 61.12 34.19
N ALA A 45 23.49 62.01 35.17
CA ALA A 45 24.40 63.13 35.36
C ALA A 45 24.46 63.52 36.85
N ASP A 46 25.55 64.11 37.33
CA ASP A 46 25.61 64.57 38.72
C ASP A 46 24.62 65.73 38.96
N TYR A 47 23.76 65.58 39.96
CA TYR A 47 22.88 66.67 40.42
C TYR A 47 23.21 67.01 41.86
N VAL A 48 23.63 68.24 42.11
CA VAL A 48 23.89 68.70 43.48
C VAL A 48 22.58 68.79 44.27
N ILE A 49 22.68 68.79 45.60
CA ILE A 49 21.53 69.04 46.49
C ILE A 49 20.86 70.35 46.08
N GLY A 50 19.54 70.34 45.90
CA GLY A 50 18.76 71.53 45.54
C GLY A 50 18.55 71.78 44.04
N GLN A 51 19.26 71.05 43.17
CA GLN A 51 19.25 71.28 41.72
C GLN A 51 18.01 70.71 41.02
N ILE A 52 17.53 69.54 41.46
CA ILE A 52 16.29 68.94 40.98
C ILE A 52 15.15 69.53 41.79
N GLN A 53 14.16 70.09 41.10
CA GLN A 53 13.06 70.82 41.69
C GLN A 53 11.72 70.32 41.13
N VAL A 54 10.69 70.17 41.98
CA VAL A 54 9.32 69.81 41.58
C VAL A 54 8.33 70.76 42.23
N ARG A 55 7.31 71.19 41.49
CA ARG A 55 6.21 72.02 42.01
C ARG A 55 4.89 71.77 41.25
N VAL A 56 3.78 72.18 41.84
CA VAL A 56 2.49 72.27 41.14
C VAL A 56 2.54 73.43 40.14
N THR A 57 2.04 73.21 38.93
CA THR A 57 2.07 74.16 37.81
C THR A 57 1.24 75.42 38.11
N GLU A 58 1.69 76.57 37.61
CA GLU A 58 0.97 77.85 37.70
C GLU A 58 -0.29 77.81 36.80
N ASN A 59 -1.44 78.22 37.34
CA ASN A 59 -2.72 78.21 36.61
C ASN A 59 -3.05 79.63 36.11
N LEU A 60 -3.14 79.85 34.79
CA LEU A 60 -3.33 81.18 34.18
C LEU A 60 -4.80 81.67 34.18
N THR A 61 -5.64 81.22 35.11
CA THR A 61 -7.01 81.73 35.27
C THR A 61 -7.07 82.84 36.33
N PRO A 62 -7.80 83.97 36.11
CA PRO A 62 -7.78 85.10 37.03
C PRO A 62 -8.34 84.74 38.42
N GLY A 63 -7.49 84.69 39.44
CA GLY A 63 -7.92 84.60 40.84
C GLY A 63 -7.02 83.83 41.80
N ASN A 64 -6.02 83.07 41.33
CA ASN A 64 -5.03 82.42 42.21
C ASN A 64 -3.74 82.09 41.42
N ASN A 65 -2.83 83.07 41.28
CA ASN A 65 -1.77 83.07 40.27
C ASN A 65 -0.37 82.69 40.78
N ASN A 66 -0.23 81.82 41.77
CA ASN A 66 1.09 81.44 42.26
C ASN A 66 1.34 79.95 42.05
N ALA A 67 2.47 79.61 41.43
CA ALA A 67 2.97 78.24 41.43
C ALA A 67 3.13 77.73 42.88
N GLY A 68 2.96 76.41 43.08
CA GLY A 68 3.14 75.80 44.40
C GLY A 68 4.58 75.94 44.92
N GLU A 69 4.79 75.70 46.21
CA GLU A 69 6.13 75.67 46.80
C GLU A 69 7.01 74.58 46.15
N ILE A 70 8.32 74.85 46.08
CA ILE A 70 9.28 74.00 45.42
C ILE A 70 9.78 72.92 46.38
N LEU A 71 9.60 71.66 46.00
CA LEU A 71 10.31 70.53 46.58
C LEU A 71 11.65 70.37 45.85
N THR A 72 12.74 70.11 46.59
CA THR A 72 14.06 69.86 46.00
C THR A 72 14.65 68.53 46.41
N ASN A 73 15.60 68.00 45.63
CA ASN A 73 16.39 66.84 46.05
C ASN A 73 17.25 67.20 47.29
N ASN A 74 17.11 66.41 48.34
CA ASN A 74 17.80 66.57 49.62
C ASN A 74 19.11 65.77 49.72
N VAL A 75 19.41 64.96 48.71
CA VAL A 75 20.66 64.21 48.55
C VAL A 75 21.20 64.55 47.16
N ALA A 76 22.53 64.64 47.02
CA ALA A 76 23.14 64.76 45.70
C ALA A 76 22.96 63.44 44.95
N TYR A 77 22.68 63.50 43.66
CA TYR A 77 22.72 62.34 42.80
C TYR A 77 24.14 62.25 42.23
N THR A 78 24.74 61.07 42.31
CA THR A 78 26.10 60.85 41.83
C THR A 78 26.10 59.76 40.76
N LYS A 79 26.73 60.02 39.62
CA LYS A 79 26.80 59.07 38.51
C LYS A 79 27.50 57.76 38.93
N GLY A 80 26.81 56.62 38.83
CA GLY A 80 27.25 55.31 39.34
C GLY A 80 28.21 54.53 38.43
N LEU A 81 29.35 55.10 38.04
CA LEU A 81 30.33 54.41 37.16
C LEU A 81 31.42 53.67 37.93
N THR A 82 31.75 52.46 37.49
CA THR A 82 32.96 51.72 37.92
C THR A 82 34.22 52.31 37.28
N ALA A 83 35.41 52.05 37.84
CA ALA A 83 36.67 52.57 37.29
C ALA A 83 36.88 52.14 35.82
N GLY A 84 37.42 53.05 35.01
CA GLY A 84 37.72 52.77 33.60
C GLY A 84 38.86 51.76 33.44
N PRO A 85 38.96 51.10 32.27
CA PRO A 85 40.08 50.21 31.99
C PRO A 85 41.40 50.98 31.87
N SER A 86 42.51 50.28 32.04
CA SER A 86 43.84 50.83 31.76
C SER A 86 43.97 51.26 30.30
N ALA A 87 44.92 52.17 30.04
CA ALA A 87 45.17 52.68 28.70
C ALA A 87 45.52 51.54 27.73
N PRO A 88 45.14 51.66 26.45
CA PRO A 88 45.63 50.75 25.42
C PRO A 88 47.17 50.70 25.39
N SER A 89 47.77 49.62 24.88
CA SER A 89 49.23 49.46 24.76
C SER A 89 49.72 49.59 23.32
N SER A 90 51.04 49.65 23.12
CA SER A 90 51.74 49.58 21.83
C SER A 90 51.22 50.57 20.77
N LEU A 91 51.59 51.85 20.92
CA LEU A 91 51.19 52.90 19.98
C LEU A 91 52.11 52.94 18.73
N GLU A 92 51.53 52.72 17.55
CA GLU A 92 52.21 52.87 16.26
C GLU A 92 51.63 54.06 15.48
N LEU A 93 52.51 54.89 14.90
CA LEU A 93 52.14 56.04 14.07
C LEU A 93 52.39 55.73 12.59
N LYS A 94 51.47 56.13 11.71
CA LYS A 94 51.50 55.90 10.26
C LYS A 94 51.64 57.23 9.52
N ASP A 95 52.40 57.25 8.44
CA ASP A 95 52.78 58.47 7.69
C ASP A 95 51.61 59.37 7.22
N ASN A 96 50.39 58.84 7.14
CA ASN A 96 49.18 59.58 6.78
C ASN A 96 48.39 60.06 8.01
N ASN A 97 49.05 60.47 9.09
CA ASN A 97 48.41 60.79 10.36
C ASN A 97 47.52 59.64 10.90
N GLY A 98 47.96 58.39 10.76
CA GLY A 98 47.29 57.22 11.34
C GLY A 98 47.86 56.86 12.71
N LEU A 99 47.01 56.41 13.63
CA LEU A 99 47.39 55.94 14.97
C LEU A 99 46.79 54.57 15.22
N SER A 100 47.64 53.60 15.52
CA SER A 100 47.25 52.22 15.85
C SER A 100 47.63 51.88 17.29
N TRP A 101 46.85 50.98 17.90
CA TRP A 101 47.04 50.54 19.28
C TRP A 101 46.71 49.05 19.44
N ASP A 102 47.22 48.43 20.48
CA ASP A 102 46.78 47.09 20.88
C ASP A 102 45.41 47.16 21.54
N ILE A 103 44.53 46.28 21.08
CA ILE A 103 43.18 46.12 21.60
C ILE A 103 43.20 45.68 23.08
N VAL A 104 42.52 46.45 23.93
CA VAL A 104 42.29 46.12 25.34
C VAL A 104 41.29 44.96 25.45
N SER A 105 41.58 43.98 26.30
CA SER A 105 40.69 42.84 26.57
C SER A 105 39.27 43.32 26.91
N ASP A 106 38.27 42.62 26.37
CA ASP A 106 36.83 42.93 26.44
C ASP A 106 36.35 44.12 25.57
N TYR A 107 37.25 44.82 24.88
CA TYR A 107 36.90 45.94 23.99
C TYR A 107 37.48 45.66 22.59
N SER A 108 37.01 44.60 21.94
CA SER A 108 37.62 44.05 20.72
C SER A 108 37.36 44.84 19.43
N GLU A 109 36.45 45.81 19.45
CA GLU A 109 36.04 46.56 18.27
C GLU A 109 36.44 48.05 18.37
N PRO A 110 36.87 48.70 17.27
CA PRO A 110 37.22 50.12 17.25
C PRO A 110 36.13 51.05 17.81
N LYS A 111 34.85 50.72 17.61
CA LYS A 111 33.70 51.48 18.13
C LYS A 111 33.68 51.65 19.65
N PHE A 112 34.46 50.86 20.38
CA PHE A 112 34.62 50.96 21.83
C PHE A 112 35.68 51.98 22.26
N TYR A 113 36.42 52.55 21.31
CA TYR A 113 37.46 53.52 21.57
C TYR A 113 37.02 54.91 21.11
N GLU A 114 37.65 55.92 21.68
CA GLU A 114 37.54 57.31 21.27
C GLU A 114 38.92 57.96 21.31
N TYR A 115 39.15 58.89 20.38
CA TYR A 115 40.39 59.64 20.24
C TYR A 115 40.17 61.14 20.40
N THR A 116 41.23 61.85 20.74
CA THR A 116 41.29 63.31 20.81
C THR A 116 42.46 63.80 19.96
N ASN A 117 42.33 65.00 19.40
CA ASN A 117 43.39 65.74 18.72
C ASN A 117 43.54 67.18 19.26
N ASP A 118 42.90 67.46 20.40
CA ASP A 118 42.84 68.77 21.06
C ASP A 118 43.09 68.67 22.58
N LYS A 119 43.90 67.69 22.99
CA LYS A 119 44.30 67.45 24.38
C LYS A 119 43.13 67.11 25.32
N GLY A 120 42.17 66.35 24.79
CA GLY A 120 41.04 65.83 25.53
C GLY A 120 39.91 66.83 25.78
N VAL A 121 39.92 67.98 25.09
CA VAL A 121 38.81 68.95 25.11
C VAL A 121 37.61 68.34 24.39
N THR A 122 37.83 67.67 23.27
CA THR A 122 36.83 66.88 22.55
C THR A 122 37.30 65.45 22.31
N TRP A 123 36.34 64.53 22.26
CA TRP A 123 36.55 63.10 22.01
C TRP A 123 35.68 62.64 20.86
N GLN A 124 36.27 61.86 19.96
CA GLN A 124 35.66 61.37 18.72
C GLN A 124 35.72 59.85 18.71
N GLN A 125 34.63 59.16 18.40
CA GLN A 125 34.62 57.70 18.36
C GLN A 125 35.58 57.18 17.27
N ALA A 126 36.38 56.16 17.60
CA ALA A 126 37.20 55.49 16.61
C ALA A 126 36.33 54.56 15.74
N VAL A 127 36.63 54.53 14.45
CA VAL A 127 35.94 53.70 13.44
C VAL A 127 36.83 52.58 12.92
N SER A 128 38.15 52.70 13.08
CA SER A 128 39.14 51.72 12.63
C SER A 128 40.37 51.70 13.54
N ASN A 129 41.23 50.68 13.36
CA ASN A 129 42.54 50.58 13.98
C ASN A 129 43.52 50.00 12.94
N PRO A 130 44.38 50.80 12.30
CA PRO A 130 44.73 52.19 12.65
C PRO A 130 43.60 53.21 12.43
N GLN A 131 43.52 54.24 13.29
CA GLN A 131 42.57 55.36 13.19
C GLN A 131 43.26 56.61 12.63
N HIS A 132 42.66 57.28 11.65
CA HIS A 132 43.13 58.60 11.20
C HIS A 132 42.71 59.71 12.17
N ILE A 133 43.63 60.59 12.59
CA ILE A 133 43.39 61.59 13.66
C ILE A 133 43.02 63.00 13.16
N GLY A 134 43.09 63.24 11.86
CA GLY A 134 42.61 64.48 11.24
C GLY A 134 43.57 65.05 10.19
N HIS A 135 43.12 66.09 9.48
CA HIS A 135 43.79 66.65 8.31
C HIS A 135 44.80 67.77 8.64
N LEU A 136 44.85 68.23 9.89
CA LEU A 136 45.78 69.28 10.34
C LEU A 136 47.07 68.67 10.88
N ALA A 137 48.08 69.52 11.05
CA ALA A 137 49.24 69.17 11.88
C ALA A 137 48.86 69.26 13.36
N TYR A 138 49.19 68.22 14.13
CA TYR A 138 48.90 68.13 15.57
C TYR A 138 50.18 67.92 16.37
N ASN A 139 50.24 68.48 17.57
CA ASN A 139 51.31 68.09 18.50
C ASN A 139 50.98 66.70 19.07
N LYS A 140 52.01 65.85 19.24
CA LYS A 140 51.84 64.53 19.85
C LYS A 140 51.25 64.55 21.27
N GLU A 141 51.40 65.65 21.99
CA GLU A 141 50.81 65.85 23.32
C GLU A 141 49.29 66.11 23.29
N ASP A 142 48.77 66.52 22.14
CA ASP A 142 47.36 66.87 21.98
C ASP A 142 46.57 65.69 21.41
N VAL A 143 47.26 64.64 20.92
CA VAL A 143 46.65 63.44 20.31
C VAL A 143 46.71 62.25 21.27
N GLY A 144 45.56 61.65 21.55
CA GLY A 144 45.47 60.47 22.41
C GLY A 144 44.26 59.59 22.13
N ILE A 145 44.30 58.35 22.60
CA ILE A 145 43.21 57.38 22.45
C ILE A 145 42.91 56.65 23.77
N ARG A 146 41.63 56.32 23.99
CA ARG A 146 41.18 55.54 25.17
C ARG A 146 39.96 54.68 24.84
N VAL A 147 39.62 53.76 25.74
CA VAL A 147 38.31 53.11 25.74
C VAL A 147 37.25 54.12 26.21
N LYS A 148 36.18 54.28 25.45
CA LYS A 148 35.12 55.26 25.74
C LYS A 148 34.32 54.87 26.97
N GLU A 149 33.68 55.85 27.58
CA GLU A 149 32.76 55.63 28.71
C GLU A 149 31.63 54.68 28.31
N LYS A 150 31.28 53.76 29.21
CA LYS A 150 30.24 52.73 29.01
C LYS A 150 30.40 51.84 27.77
N ALA A 151 31.64 51.63 27.34
CA ALA A 151 31.93 50.77 26.21
C ALA A 151 31.45 49.32 26.45
N ASN A 152 31.03 48.65 25.38
CA ASN A 152 30.58 47.25 25.41
C ASN A 152 29.46 46.96 26.44
N GLY A 153 28.55 47.92 26.65
CA GLY A 153 27.39 47.76 27.55
C GLY A 153 27.75 47.72 29.05
N LYS A 154 29.00 48.04 29.42
CA LYS A 154 29.45 48.09 30.81
C LYS A 154 29.16 49.47 31.41
N SER A 155 28.95 49.56 32.72
CA SER A 155 28.79 50.85 33.43
C SER A 155 30.12 51.33 34.01
N ASN A 156 31.09 51.61 33.16
CA ASN A 156 32.44 52.06 33.54
C ASN A 156 32.74 53.48 33.05
N ALA A 157 33.58 54.19 33.80
CA ALA A 157 34.20 55.43 33.39
C ALA A 157 35.06 55.22 32.14
N ALA A 158 35.35 56.31 31.41
CA ALA A 158 36.31 56.25 30.31
C ALA A 158 37.68 55.78 30.81
N GLY A 159 38.40 55.01 29.98
CA GLY A 159 39.70 54.45 30.34
C GLY A 159 40.82 55.49 30.40
N ASP A 160 41.99 55.07 30.88
CA ASP A 160 43.19 55.90 30.83
C ASP A 160 43.60 56.19 29.37
N ILE A 161 44.28 57.32 29.15
CA ILE A 161 44.62 57.79 27.80
C ILE A 161 46.00 57.30 27.40
N LEU A 162 46.09 56.64 26.24
CA LEU A 162 47.34 56.40 25.54
C LEU A 162 47.65 57.61 24.65
N TRP A 163 48.59 58.46 25.08
CA TRP A 163 49.01 59.66 24.35
C TRP A 163 50.01 59.32 23.23
N ALA A 164 49.90 59.99 22.08
CA ALA A 164 50.82 59.82 20.95
C ALA A 164 52.27 60.23 21.29
N SER A 165 52.46 61.08 22.32
CA SER A 165 53.77 61.44 22.87
C SER A 165 54.52 60.27 23.52
N SER A 166 53.86 59.13 23.77
CA SER A 166 54.50 57.90 24.24
C SER A 166 55.30 57.15 23.16
N ASN A 167 55.12 57.49 21.87
CA ASN A 167 55.86 56.88 20.78
C ASN A 167 57.34 57.31 20.81
N SER A 168 58.25 56.34 20.68
CA SER A 168 59.70 56.57 20.81
C SER A 168 60.36 57.25 19.60
N ASP A 169 59.69 57.33 18.45
CA ASP A 169 60.21 58.03 17.28
C ASP A 169 60.03 59.55 17.44
N SER A 170 61.09 60.21 17.90
CA SER A 170 61.12 61.67 18.03
C SER A 170 61.09 62.43 16.70
N SER A 171 61.32 61.77 15.56
CA SER A 171 61.35 62.40 14.23
C SER A 171 59.97 62.51 13.57
N TYR A 172 59.04 61.63 13.92
CA TYR A 172 57.68 61.67 13.40
C TYR A 172 56.95 62.94 13.83
N GLN A 173 56.24 63.59 12.90
CA GLN A 173 55.34 64.72 13.14
C GLN A 173 54.02 64.47 12.43
N PHE A 174 52.89 64.84 13.05
CA PHE A 174 51.63 64.89 12.33
C PHE A 174 51.69 66.06 11.35
N GLU A 175 51.52 65.78 10.06
CA GLU A 175 51.63 66.78 9.00
C GLU A 175 50.25 67.30 8.59
N ILE A 176 50.22 68.42 7.89
CA ILE A 176 48.99 68.83 7.19
C ILE A 176 48.77 67.82 6.06
N TYR A 177 47.64 67.10 6.13
CA TYR A 177 47.23 66.16 5.11
C TYR A 177 46.03 66.77 4.38
N PRO A 178 46.21 67.31 3.16
CA PRO A 178 45.26 68.24 2.53
C PRO A 178 43.90 67.61 2.18
N TYR A 179 43.78 66.28 2.27
CA TYR A 179 42.55 65.56 1.96
C TYR A 179 42.30 64.37 2.87
N THR A 180 41.04 63.96 3.06
CA THR A 180 40.66 62.75 3.82
C THR A 180 39.64 61.93 3.06
N TRP A 181 39.42 60.67 3.40
CA TRP A 181 38.42 59.83 2.72
C TRP A 181 37.17 59.59 3.57
N ARG A 182 36.02 59.43 2.89
CA ARG A 182 34.74 59.03 3.48
C ARG A 182 34.11 57.86 2.73
N ASP A 183 33.40 57.02 3.48
CA ASP A 183 32.67 55.88 2.94
C ASP A 183 31.36 56.33 2.26
N GLN A 184 30.63 55.36 1.70
CA GLN A 184 29.34 55.60 1.04
C GLN A 184 28.28 56.27 1.94
N ASN A 185 28.40 56.14 3.26
CA ASN A 185 27.48 56.73 4.24
C ASN A 185 27.93 58.12 4.71
N GLY A 186 29.08 58.60 4.22
CA GLY A 186 29.65 59.89 4.62
C GLY A 186 30.38 59.85 5.96
N ASP A 187 30.69 58.68 6.49
CA ASP A 187 31.55 58.52 7.67
C ASP A 187 33.03 58.43 7.26
N ILE A 188 33.97 58.71 8.17
CA ILE A 188 35.41 58.72 7.85
C ILE A 188 35.85 57.31 7.45
N GLU A 189 36.60 57.19 6.36
CA GLU A 189 37.09 55.89 5.92
C GLU A 189 38.05 55.23 6.91
N SER A 190 38.08 53.91 6.87
CA SER A 190 39.02 53.15 7.68
C SER A 190 40.43 53.19 7.09
N LEU A 191 41.47 53.04 7.92
CA LEU A 191 42.82 52.78 7.44
C LEU A 191 43.11 51.27 7.45
N LYS A 192 43.84 50.79 6.44
CA LYS A 192 44.46 49.47 6.41
C LYS A 192 45.62 49.43 7.39
N LEU A 193 46.06 48.22 7.76
CA LEU A 193 47.24 48.02 8.61
C LEU A 193 48.52 48.70 8.05
N SER A 194 48.62 48.85 6.73
CA SER A 194 49.72 49.54 6.04
C SER A 194 49.69 51.06 6.23
N GLY A 195 48.59 51.63 6.74
CA GLY A 195 48.34 53.07 6.77
C GLY A 195 47.51 53.56 5.60
N ASP A 196 47.40 52.83 4.49
CA ASP A 196 46.60 53.28 3.34
C ASP A 196 45.09 53.33 3.66
N TRP A 197 44.36 54.26 3.03
CA TRP A 197 42.89 54.31 3.16
C TRP A 197 42.23 53.05 2.57
N ASP A 198 41.25 52.50 3.29
CA ASP A 198 40.46 51.33 2.87
C ASP A 198 39.29 51.70 1.96
N LYS A 199 39.61 52.37 0.85
CA LYS A 199 38.63 52.91 -0.09
C LYS A 199 37.92 51.83 -0.92
N THR A 200 36.63 52.04 -1.14
CA THR A 200 35.77 51.32 -2.09
C THR A 200 35.43 52.21 -3.29
N GLU A 201 34.75 51.68 -4.31
CA GLU A 201 34.30 52.47 -5.47
C GLU A 201 33.26 53.55 -5.13
N THR A 202 32.63 53.46 -3.95
CA THR A 202 31.65 54.44 -3.48
C THR A 202 32.21 55.42 -2.44
N SER A 203 33.50 55.30 -2.11
CA SER A 203 34.21 56.19 -1.21
C SER A 203 34.56 57.51 -1.91
N CYS A 204 34.53 58.62 -1.17
CA CYS A 204 34.82 59.95 -1.70
C CYS A 204 35.98 60.59 -0.95
N LEU A 205 36.83 61.27 -1.69
CA LEU A 205 37.89 62.11 -1.17
C LEU A 205 37.31 63.48 -0.81
N ILE A 206 37.67 64.00 0.35
CA ILE A 206 37.39 65.36 0.79
C ILE A 206 38.69 66.13 0.73
N ASP A 207 38.70 67.22 0.00
CA ASP A 207 39.77 68.19 -0.08
C ASP A 207 39.48 69.36 0.89
N HIS A 208 40.44 69.62 1.79
CA HIS A 208 40.40 70.63 2.85
C HIS A 208 41.24 71.88 2.51
N ASN A 209 41.77 71.99 1.28
CA ASN A 209 42.60 73.14 0.88
C ASN A 209 41.84 74.47 0.83
N ALA A 210 40.51 74.42 0.75
CA ALA A 210 39.64 75.58 0.82
C ALA A 210 38.89 75.65 2.16
N ILE A 211 38.45 76.86 2.55
CA ILE A 211 37.65 77.09 3.78
C ILE A 211 36.37 76.23 3.80
N LEU A 212 35.79 76.00 2.63
CA LEU A 212 34.69 75.05 2.46
C LEU A 212 35.22 73.81 1.73
N PRO A 213 34.96 72.60 2.24
CA PRO A 213 35.50 71.38 1.67
C PRO A 213 34.93 71.10 0.29
N THR A 214 35.79 70.54 -0.57
CA THR A 214 35.39 70.01 -1.87
C THR A 214 35.46 68.49 -1.82
N PHE A 215 34.43 67.82 -2.32
CA PHE A 215 34.34 66.38 -2.37
C PHE A 215 34.58 65.90 -3.79
N TRP A 216 35.22 64.73 -3.89
CA TRP A 216 35.60 64.11 -5.15
C TRP A 216 35.30 62.62 -5.09
N VAL A 217 34.81 62.06 -6.19
CA VAL A 217 34.68 60.61 -6.35
C VAL A 217 35.26 60.21 -7.70
N SER A 218 36.04 59.13 -7.70
CA SER A 218 36.49 58.50 -8.94
C SER A 218 35.60 57.35 -9.31
N ILE A 219 35.21 57.32 -10.58
CA ILE A 219 34.48 56.21 -11.15
C ILE A 219 35.46 55.40 -12.00
N SER A 220 35.43 54.08 -11.81
CA SER A 220 36.33 53.13 -12.47
C SER A 220 36.20 53.18 -14.01
N SER A 221 37.28 52.78 -14.67
CA SER A 221 37.57 52.88 -16.11
C SER A 221 36.34 52.73 -17.05
N VAL A 222 35.86 53.84 -17.62
CA VAL A 222 34.74 53.84 -18.58
C VAL A 222 35.26 53.68 -20.01
N SER A 223 34.73 52.69 -20.75
CA SER A 223 35.08 52.49 -22.16
C SER A 223 34.41 53.52 -23.07
N SER A 224 35.10 53.98 -24.10
CA SER A 224 34.63 55.09 -24.96
C SER A 224 33.29 54.88 -25.70
N SER A 225 32.77 53.66 -25.81
CA SER A 225 31.53 53.37 -26.56
C SER A 225 30.23 53.78 -25.86
N ASN A 226 30.22 53.89 -24.53
CA ASN A 226 29.01 54.18 -23.74
C ASN A 226 29.20 55.36 -22.76
N ILE A 227 30.17 56.26 -23.01
CA ILE A 227 30.55 57.31 -22.05
C ILE A 227 29.37 58.22 -21.64
N ASP A 228 28.48 58.61 -22.55
CA ASP A 228 27.39 59.54 -22.21
C ASP A 228 26.31 58.92 -21.31
N GLU A 229 25.95 57.66 -21.57
CA GLU A 229 25.02 56.89 -20.73
C GLU A 229 25.64 56.62 -19.35
N GLU A 230 26.93 56.27 -19.33
CA GLU A 230 27.65 56.03 -18.09
C GLU A 230 27.82 57.33 -17.28
N ILE A 231 28.17 58.47 -17.91
CA ILE A 231 28.17 59.78 -17.24
C ILE A 231 26.81 60.04 -16.59
N THR A 232 25.71 59.79 -17.31
CA THR A 232 24.35 60.03 -16.80
C THR A 232 24.01 59.11 -15.63
N ASN A 233 24.26 57.81 -15.75
CA ASN A 233 24.02 56.83 -14.68
C ASN A 233 24.87 57.10 -13.43
N GLN A 234 26.10 57.57 -13.64
CA GLN A 234 27.05 57.80 -12.56
C GLN A 234 26.84 59.13 -11.84
N LEU A 235 26.35 60.17 -12.54
CA LEU A 235 25.90 61.43 -11.90
C LEU A 235 24.70 61.22 -10.96
N ILE A 236 23.95 60.12 -11.12
CA ILE A 236 22.83 59.73 -10.25
C ILE A 236 23.31 58.89 -9.05
N LYS A 237 24.57 58.41 -9.03
CA LYS A 237 25.09 57.63 -7.90
C LYS A 237 25.15 58.49 -6.64
N LYS A 238 24.56 57.97 -5.56
CA LYS A 238 24.53 58.58 -4.24
C LYS A 238 25.78 58.21 -3.42
N SER A 239 26.96 58.55 -3.90
CA SER A 239 28.21 58.30 -3.15
C SER A 239 28.37 59.32 -2.02
N CYS A 240 28.77 58.83 -0.84
CA CYS A 240 28.96 59.63 0.38
C CYS A 240 27.73 60.48 0.74
N THR A 241 26.54 59.95 0.48
CA THR A 241 25.23 60.61 0.64
C THR A 241 25.02 61.88 -0.19
N ILE A 242 25.94 62.24 -1.09
CA ILE A 242 25.80 63.40 -1.98
C ILE A 242 24.95 62.99 -3.19
N THR A 243 24.03 63.85 -3.61
CA THR A 243 23.02 63.53 -4.65
C THR A 243 23.14 64.38 -5.92
N ASP A 244 24.00 65.39 -5.91
CA ASP A 244 24.12 66.44 -6.92
C ASP A 244 25.57 66.61 -7.40
N TRP A 245 26.26 65.48 -7.63
CA TRP A 245 27.61 65.44 -8.18
C TRP A 245 27.71 66.14 -9.54
N LYS A 246 28.85 66.80 -9.80
CA LYS A 246 29.12 67.49 -11.07
C LYS A 246 30.35 66.93 -11.75
N LEU A 247 30.32 66.84 -13.08
CA LEU A 247 31.50 66.55 -13.88
C LEU A 247 32.45 67.76 -13.88
N ILE A 248 33.76 67.53 -13.77
CA ILE A 248 34.77 68.61 -13.78
C ILE A 248 34.86 69.21 -15.19
N ASP A 249 34.94 70.53 -15.30
CA ASP A 249 35.11 71.22 -16.58
C ASP A 249 36.51 70.99 -17.21
N LEU A 250 36.59 71.04 -18.54
CA LEU A 250 37.82 70.72 -19.28
C LEU A 250 39.05 71.52 -18.85
N ASP A 251 38.93 72.84 -18.73
CA ASP A 251 40.07 73.71 -18.39
C ASP A 251 40.55 73.47 -16.95
N GLU A 252 39.62 73.17 -16.04
CA GLU A 252 39.91 72.81 -14.66
C GLU A 252 40.63 71.46 -14.61
N LEU A 253 40.13 70.43 -15.32
CA LEU A 253 40.76 69.11 -15.37
C LEU A 253 42.16 69.15 -16.02
N VAL A 254 42.36 69.95 -17.06
CA VAL A 254 43.67 70.20 -17.68
C VAL A 254 44.64 70.84 -16.69
N THR A 255 44.15 71.74 -15.83
CA THR A 255 44.98 72.39 -14.81
C THR A 255 45.35 71.41 -13.70
N LEU A 256 44.37 70.68 -13.17
CA LEU A 256 44.57 69.73 -12.09
C LEU A 256 45.52 68.60 -12.50
N SER A 257 45.41 68.09 -13.74
CA SER A 257 46.25 67.00 -14.26
C SER A 257 47.72 67.38 -14.54
N LYS A 258 48.13 68.65 -14.39
CA LYS A 258 49.53 69.12 -14.52
C LYS A 258 50.35 69.01 -13.23
N SER A 259 49.72 68.79 -12.08
CA SER A 259 50.34 68.97 -10.78
C SER A 259 51.32 67.85 -10.39
N GLU A 260 52.54 68.20 -9.96
CA GLU A 260 53.55 67.28 -9.44
C GLU A 260 53.30 66.91 -7.96
N VAL A 261 53.20 65.59 -7.69
CA VAL A 261 53.55 64.83 -6.47
C VAL A 261 52.91 65.16 -5.10
N LYS A 262 52.10 66.21 -4.89
CA LYS A 262 51.27 66.35 -3.65
C LYS A 262 49.91 67.03 -3.91
N SER A 263 49.18 66.61 -4.94
CA SER A 263 47.85 67.16 -5.28
C SER A 263 46.72 66.17 -5.03
N GLU A 264 45.51 66.72 -5.00
CA GLU A 264 44.19 66.08 -4.84
C GLU A 264 43.95 64.94 -5.85
N LEU A 265 44.72 64.91 -6.96
CA LEU A 265 44.63 63.90 -8.01
C LEU A 265 45.64 62.75 -7.89
N ALA A 266 46.65 62.85 -7.03
CA ALA A 266 47.69 61.82 -6.92
C ALA A 266 47.10 60.46 -6.53
N ASP A 267 46.13 60.42 -5.61
CA ASP A 267 45.44 59.19 -5.18
C ASP A 267 44.50 58.59 -6.25
N PHE A 268 44.15 59.39 -7.27
CA PHE A 268 43.34 58.99 -8.43
C PHE A 268 44.21 58.70 -9.68
N SER A 269 45.50 59.03 -9.63
CA SER A 269 46.44 58.98 -10.75
C SER A 269 47.39 57.79 -10.61
N TYR A 270 47.10 56.70 -11.32
CA TYR A 270 48.15 55.73 -11.67
C TYR A 270 48.91 56.24 -12.90
N SER A 271 50.16 55.80 -13.09
CA SER A 271 51.09 56.21 -14.17
C SER A 271 50.55 56.05 -15.62
N TYR A 272 49.34 55.54 -15.79
CA TYR A 272 48.68 55.23 -17.07
C TYR A 272 47.26 55.82 -17.20
N ASN A 273 46.76 56.59 -16.23
CA ASN A 273 45.35 57.03 -16.21
C ASN A 273 45.09 58.24 -17.14
N LYS A 274 44.12 58.09 -18.04
CA LYS A 274 43.52 59.19 -18.82
C LYS A 274 42.27 59.65 -18.09
N PHE A 275 42.09 60.95 -17.86
CA PHE A 275 40.87 61.48 -17.25
C PHE A 275 39.84 61.86 -18.31
N ILE A 276 38.55 61.67 -17.99
CA ILE A 276 37.43 61.93 -18.89
C ILE A 276 36.66 63.17 -18.45
N THR A 277 36.38 64.07 -19.38
CA THR A 277 35.49 65.24 -19.20
C THR A 277 34.74 65.55 -20.50
N LYS A 278 33.91 66.60 -20.52
CA LYS A 278 33.30 67.18 -21.71
C LYS A 278 33.88 68.57 -22.01
N ASN A 279 34.03 68.89 -23.29
CA ASN A 279 34.33 70.25 -23.73
C ASN A 279 33.05 71.13 -23.75
N ASN A 280 33.21 72.42 -24.08
CA ASN A 280 32.11 73.37 -24.20
C ASN A 280 31.06 72.99 -25.27
N SER A 281 31.39 72.10 -26.20
CA SER A 281 30.47 71.54 -27.21
C SER A 281 29.83 70.23 -26.75
N SER A 282 29.98 69.85 -25.47
CA SER A 282 29.49 68.61 -24.85
C SER A 282 30.12 67.32 -25.41
N GLU A 283 31.24 67.43 -26.12
CA GLU A 283 31.97 66.28 -26.66
C GLU A 283 32.93 65.72 -25.61
N VAL A 284 33.05 64.40 -25.55
CA VAL A 284 33.96 63.70 -24.65
C VAL A 284 35.42 64.02 -24.98
N VAL A 285 36.18 64.41 -23.97
CA VAL A 285 37.61 64.71 -24.07
C VAL A 285 38.39 63.90 -23.04
N PHE A 286 39.52 63.35 -23.49
CA PHE A 286 40.50 62.70 -22.63
C PHE A 286 41.65 63.65 -22.34
N VAL A 287 42.01 63.76 -21.07
CA VAL A 287 43.11 64.59 -20.56
C VAL A 287 44.14 63.68 -19.92
N GLN A 288 45.41 63.84 -20.28
CA GLN A 288 46.53 63.09 -19.72
C GLN A 288 47.72 64.04 -19.56
N GLU A 289 48.39 64.02 -18.40
CA GLU A 289 49.58 64.83 -18.10
C GLU A 289 49.41 66.33 -18.43
N GLY A 290 48.22 66.88 -18.21
CA GLY A 290 47.97 68.30 -18.47
C GLY A 290 47.72 68.66 -19.93
N GLU A 291 47.58 67.68 -20.82
CA GLU A 291 47.29 67.91 -22.23
C GLU A 291 46.00 67.20 -22.66
N LYS A 292 45.27 67.87 -23.54
CA LYS A 292 44.15 67.26 -24.26
C LYS A 292 44.71 66.28 -25.28
N LEU A 293 44.24 65.03 -25.25
CA LEU A 293 44.63 64.07 -26.27
C LEU A 293 44.00 64.44 -27.63
N PRO A 294 44.80 64.50 -28.72
CA PRO A 294 44.35 65.01 -30.02
C PRO A 294 43.40 64.05 -30.77
N THR A 295 43.28 62.79 -30.35
CA THR A 295 42.43 61.79 -31.02
C THR A 295 41.88 60.77 -30.01
N VAL A 296 40.54 60.70 -29.89
CA VAL A 296 39.84 59.71 -29.07
C VAL A 296 39.78 58.39 -29.85
N HIS A 297 40.36 57.32 -29.29
CA HIS A 297 40.27 55.98 -29.89
C HIS A 297 39.23 55.13 -29.15
N SER A 298 38.59 54.21 -29.87
CA SER A 298 37.52 53.36 -29.33
C SER A 298 37.95 52.45 -28.17
N TYR A 299 39.24 52.09 -28.10
CA TYR A 299 39.82 51.30 -27.01
C TYR A 299 40.34 52.15 -25.84
N TYR A 300 40.18 53.48 -25.88
CA TYR A 300 40.54 54.29 -24.73
C TYR A 300 39.54 54.04 -23.60
N SER A 301 40.11 53.75 -22.44
CA SER A 301 39.41 53.85 -21.19
C SER A 301 40.05 54.93 -20.33
N GLY A 302 39.24 55.53 -19.47
CA GLY A 302 39.68 56.61 -18.61
C GLY A 302 38.88 56.68 -17.32
N VAL A 303 39.43 57.41 -16.36
CA VAL A 303 38.81 57.66 -15.06
C VAL A 303 37.95 58.91 -15.17
N MET A 304 36.69 58.80 -14.76
CA MET A 304 35.82 59.95 -14.60
C MET A 304 35.93 60.44 -13.15
N LEU A 305 36.12 61.74 -13.00
CA LEU A 305 36.15 62.39 -11.70
C LEU A 305 34.93 63.30 -11.59
N LEU A 306 34.16 63.09 -10.53
CA LEU A 306 33.07 63.98 -10.17
C LEU A 306 33.47 64.82 -8.97
N LYS A 307 33.02 66.06 -8.97
CA LYS A 307 33.25 67.07 -7.95
C LYS A 307 31.93 67.51 -7.35
N TRP A 308 31.90 67.66 -6.04
CA TRP A 308 30.83 68.36 -5.35
C TRP A 308 31.42 69.32 -4.33
N GLN A 309 31.03 70.58 -4.40
CA GLN A 309 31.50 71.58 -3.45
C GLN A 309 30.41 71.83 -2.42
N TYR A 310 30.76 71.73 -1.14
CA TYR A 310 29.82 72.07 -0.08
C TYR A 310 29.35 73.53 -0.24
N PRO A 311 28.04 73.78 -0.40
CA PRO A 311 27.54 75.09 -0.82
C PRO A 311 27.50 76.13 0.33
N GLY A 312 28.02 75.78 1.50
CA GLY A 312 27.99 76.61 2.72
C GLY A 312 26.70 76.48 3.52
N ALA A 313 26.75 76.90 4.78
CA ALA A 313 25.69 76.66 5.76
C ALA A 313 24.29 77.14 5.33
N THR A 314 24.18 78.30 4.69
CA THR A 314 22.87 78.87 4.29
C THR A 314 22.15 78.01 3.24
N ALA A 315 22.86 77.58 2.20
CA ALA A 315 22.29 76.79 1.11
C ALA A 315 22.02 75.34 1.55
N ALA A 316 22.93 74.76 2.34
CA ALA A 316 22.72 73.46 2.96
C ALA A 316 21.50 73.46 3.89
N LEU A 317 21.33 74.51 4.70
CA LEU A 317 20.15 74.65 5.56
C LEU A 317 18.86 74.77 4.77
N SER A 318 18.84 75.53 3.67
CA SER A 318 17.68 75.61 2.78
C SER A 318 17.30 74.24 2.21
N THR A 319 18.29 73.41 1.86
CA THR A 319 18.08 72.06 1.35
C THR A 319 17.50 71.16 2.44
N ILE A 320 18.08 71.18 3.65
CA ILE A 320 17.55 70.46 4.81
C ILE A 320 16.10 70.85 5.06
N THR A 321 15.78 72.14 5.16
CA THR A 321 14.41 72.62 5.39
C THR A 321 13.44 72.14 4.31
N SER A 322 13.84 72.15 3.03
CA SER A 322 13.02 71.64 1.93
C SER A 322 12.73 70.14 2.07
N LEU A 323 13.72 69.33 2.44
CA LEU A 323 13.55 67.90 2.66
C LEU A 323 12.64 67.62 3.86
N VAL A 324 12.83 68.35 4.95
CA VAL A 324 12.00 68.25 6.17
C VAL A 324 10.55 68.56 5.84
N SER A 325 10.28 69.68 5.15
CA SER A 325 8.93 70.06 4.74
C SER A 325 8.29 69.02 3.82
N ALA A 326 9.04 68.45 2.87
CA ALA A 326 8.52 67.42 1.98
C ALA A 326 8.09 66.14 2.75
N ILE A 327 8.92 65.68 3.69
CA ILE A 327 8.62 64.51 4.52
C ILE A 327 7.42 64.79 5.44
N GLN A 328 7.35 65.97 6.05
CA GLN A 328 6.23 66.37 6.91
C GLN A 328 4.92 66.42 6.13
N THR A 329 4.89 67.05 4.94
CA THR A 329 3.70 67.12 4.10
C THR A 329 3.24 65.72 3.68
N GLN A 330 4.15 64.85 3.26
CA GLN A 330 3.81 63.47 2.89
C GLN A 330 3.22 62.67 4.05
N ASN A 331 3.74 62.86 5.27
CA ASN A 331 3.19 62.21 6.45
C ASN A 331 1.79 62.74 6.83
N SER A 332 1.54 64.03 6.64
CA SER A 332 0.20 64.60 6.81
C SER A 332 -0.78 64.06 5.76
N ASP A 333 -0.38 64.04 4.49
CA ASP A 333 -1.22 63.55 3.39
C ASP A 333 -1.53 62.05 3.54
N GLY A 334 -0.53 61.27 3.97
CA GLY A 334 -0.63 59.82 4.19
C GLY A 334 -1.47 59.40 5.39
N GLU A 335 -1.84 60.32 6.29
CA GLU A 335 -2.68 60.00 7.47
C GLU A 335 -4.08 59.55 7.08
N SER A 336 -4.67 60.21 6.10
CA SER A 336 -6.00 59.87 5.58
C SER A 336 -6.02 58.46 4.98
N GLY A 337 -5.00 58.12 4.18
CA GLY A 337 -4.82 56.79 3.59
C GLY A 337 -4.57 55.70 4.64
N TYR A 338 -3.76 55.99 5.66
CA TYR A 338 -3.55 55.08 6.80
C TYR A 338 -4.88 54.78 7.51
N ASN A 339 -5.67 55.81 7.83
CA ASN A 339 -6.95 55.62 8.50
C ASN A 339 -7.94 54.84 7.63
N LEU A 340 -8.02 55.14 6.32
CA LEU A 340 -8.86 54.40 5.37
C LEU A 340 -8.48 52.91 5.27
N ALA A 341 -7.19 52.58 5.35
CA ALA A 341 -6.72 51.20 5.35
C ALA A 341 -7.04 50.49 6.68
N LYS A 342 -6.85 51.18 7.80
CA LYS A 342 -6.98 50.64 9.17
C LYS A 342 -8.44 50.40 9.58
N THR A 343 -9.34 51.34 9.31
CA THR A 343 -10.72 51.33 9.85
C THR A 343 -11.51 50.05 9.55
N PRO A 344 -11.52 49.52 8.31
CA PRO A 344 -12.24 48.27 8.01
C PRO A 344 -11.70 47.08 8.82
N ALA A 345 -10.39 47.00 9.04
CA ALA A 345 -9.77 45.94 9.82
C ALA A 345 -10.14 46.04 11.31
N ASP A 346 -10.08 47.24 11.90
CA ASP A 346 -10.48 47.46 13.29
C ASP A 346 -11.94 47.10 13.53
N THR A 347 -12.83 47.54 12.62
CA THR A 347 -14.26 47.23 12.72
C THR A 347 -14.48 45.73 12.67
N LEU A 348 -13.80 45.04 11.75
CA LEU A 348 -13.91 43.58 11.62
C LEU A 348 -13.38 42.86 12.86
N ILE A 349 -12.22 43.25 13.39
CA ILE A 349 -11.67 42.68 14.63
C ILE A 349 -12.61 42.91 15.81
N THR A 350 -13.23 44.08 15.91
CA THR A 350 -14.24 44.38 16.92
C THR A 350 -15.47 43.49 16.77
N SER A 351 -15.96 43.32 15.54
CA SER A 351 -17.06 42.38 15.25
C SER A 351 -16.69 40.94 15.60
N TYR A 352 -15.46 40.51 15.34
CA TYR A 352 -14.96 39.18 15.72
C TYR A 352 -14.90 38.99 17.23
N GLN A 353 -14.41 39.98 17.98
CA GLN A 353 -14.36 39.93 19.45
C GLN A 353 -15.75 39.92 20.10
N ASN A 354 -16.73 40.55 19.45
CA ASN A 354 -18.11 40.63 19.93
C ASN A 354 -19.01 39.50 19.38
N ALA A 355 -18.51 38.62 18.51
CA ALA A 355 -19.29 37.53 17.94
C ALA A 355 -19.54 36.45 19.00
N THR A 356 -20.81 36.23 19.31
CA THR A 356 -21.30 35.29 20.33
C THR A 356 -21.93 34.04 19.75
N SER A 357 -22.35 34.07 18.49
CA SER A 357 -23.02 32.97 17.76
C SER A 357 -22.32 32.62 16.44
N ILE A 358 -22.57 31.42 15.90
CA ILE A 358 -21.97 31.00 14.63
C ILE A 358 -22.42 31.85 13.45
N SER A 359 -23.67 32.33 13.48
CA SER A 359 -24.18 33.24 12.44
C SER A 359 -23.42 34.57 12.40
N GLU A 360 -23.00 35.09 13.56
CA GLU A 360 -22.19 36.31 13.64
C GLU A 360 -20.78 36.11 13.09
N TYR A 361 -20.14 34.98 13.39
CA TYR A 361 -18.84 34.62 12.79
C TYR A 361 -18.92 34.50 11.25
N LEU A 362 -20.01 33.94 10.72
CA LEU A 362 -20.20 33.84 9.27
C LEU A 362 -20.41 35.19 8.58
N LEU A 363 -21.05 36.17 9.24
CA LEU A 363 -21.19 37.52 8.67
C LEU A 363 -19.82 38.19 8.46
N ILE A 364 -18.87 37.95 9.37
CA ILE A 364 -17.49 38.48 9.28
C ILE A 364 -16.78 37.94 8.03
N ASN A 365 -17.06 36.70 7.63
CA ASN A 365 -16.44 36.08 6.45
C ASN A 365 -16.74 36.86 5.15
N ASN A 366 -17.86 37.57 5.08
CA ASN A 366 -18.21 38.36 3.89
C ASN A 366 -17.31 39.59 3.73
N ASP A 367 -16.84 40.16 4.83
CA ASP A 367 -16.11 41.43 4.84
C ASP A 367 -14.59 41.25 4.93
N ILE A 368 -14.10 40.05 5.30
CA ILE A 368 -12.68 39.80 5.57
C ILE A 368 -11.77 40.02 4.36
N THR A 369 -12.22 39.61 3.17
CA THR A 369 -11.46 39.80 1.93
C THR A 369 -11.33 41.29 1.60
N THR A 370 -12.40 42.06 1.81
CA THR A 370 -12.40 43.50 1.59
C THR A 370 -11.44 44.20 2.55
N SER A 371 -11.49 43.85 3.85
CA SER A 371 -10.58 44.42 4.85
C SER A 371 -9.11 44.06 4.60
N GLN A 372 -8.80 42.82 4.22
CA GLN A 372 -7.45 42.40 3.84
C GLN A 372 -6.94 43.16 2.61
N THR A 373 -7.80 43.35 1.61
CA THR A 373 -7.46 44.12 0.40
C THR A 373 -7.17 45.59 0.74
N SER A 374 -7.97 46.18 1.63
CA SER A 374 -7.78 47.56 2.09
C SER A 374 -6.42 47.73 2.79
N LEU A 375 -6.08 46.83 3.74
CA LEU A 375 -4.77 46.84 4.41
C LEU A 375 -3.61 46.67 3.44
N LYS A 376 -3.70 45.69 2.52
CA LYS A 376 -2.65 45.45 1.53
C LYS A 376 -2.41 46.68 0.66
N THR A 377 -3.49 47.31 0.20
CA THR A 377 -3.42 48.54 -0.60
C THR A 377 -2.76 49.68 0.19
N GLY A 378 -3.14 49.87 1.46
CA GLY A 378 -2.52 50.88 2.33
C GLY A 378 -1.02 50.65 2.54
N ILE A 379 -0.61 49.40 2.80
CA ILE A 379 0.80 49.03 2.96
C ILE A 379 1.60 49.29 1.67
N ASP A 380 1.04 48.93 0.51
CA ASP A 380 1.69 49.11 -0.79
C ASP A 380 1.89 50.59 -1.17
N VAL A 381 1.03 51.47 -0.67
CA VAL A 381 1.17 52.92 -0.86
C VAL A 381 2.26 53.50 0.04
N ILE A 382 2.34 53.11 1.31
CA ILE A 382 3.23 53.75 2.29
C ILE A 382 4.68 53.21 2.19
N ASN A 383 4.87 51.93 1.85
CA ASN A 383 6.19 51.28 1.82
C ASN A 383 7.20 51.91 0.83
N PRO A 384 6.85 52.20 -0.43
CA PRO A 384 7.77 52.87 -1.36
C PRO A 384 8.20 54.25 -0.86
N GLN A 385 7.26 54.99 -0.25
CA GLN A 385 7.54 56.32 0.29
C GLN A 385 8.52 56.28 1.45
N LYS A 386 8.45 55.24 2.29
CA LYS A 386 9.40 55.05 3.39
C LYS A 386 10.85 54.99 2.88
N ALA A 387 11.11 54.22 1.83
CA ALA A 387 12.46 54.09 1.28
C ALA A 387 13.01 55.44 0.77
N VAL A 388 12.16 56.26 0.16
CA VAL A 388 12.53 57.61 -0.31
C VAL A 388 12.81 58.54 0.88
N ASN A 389 12.01 58.46 1.95
CA ASN A 389 12.15 59.29 3.14
C ASN A 389 13.41 58.93 3.95
N ASP A 390 13.70 57.64 4.10
CA ASP A 390 14.91 57.15 4.78
C ASP A 390 16.18 57.67 4.08
N GLU A 391 16.20 57.65 2.74
CA GLU A 391 17.30 58.19 1.94
C GLU A 391 17.42 59.72 2.05
N SER A 392 16.29 60.42 2.08
CA SER A 392 16.26 61.88 2.27
C SER A 392 16.77 62.29 3.65
N LEU A 393 16.45 61.52 4.69
CA LEU A 393 16.98 61.72 6.05
C LEU A 393 18.49 61.51 6.10
N LYS A 394 19.02 60.47 5.46
CA LYS A 394 20.48 60.24 5.39
C LYS A 394 21.21 61.45 4.78
N HIS A 395 20.68 61.99 3.69
CA HIS A 395 21.25 63.18 3.05
C HIS A 395 21.15 64.43 3.95
N ALA A 396 19.99 64.66 4.58
CA ALA A 396 19.83 65.77 5.51
C ALA A 396 20.79 65.68 6.70
N LEU A 397 20.96 64.48 7.28
CA LEU A 397 21.91 64.20 8.37
C LEU A 397 23.34 64.54 7.98
N PHE A 398 23.74 64.16 6.75
CA PHE A 398 25.05 64.50 6.22
C PHE A 398 25.26 66.01 6.09
N LEU A 399 24.31 66.73 5.50
CA LEU A 399 24.39 68.20 5.39
C LEU A 399 24.44 68.87 6.78
N ALA A 400 23.66 68.37 7.75
CA ALA A 400 23.69 68.89 9.12
C ALA A 400 25.05 68.66 9.80
N LYS A 401 25.70 67.51 9.58
CA LYS A 401 27.08 67.25 10.02
C LYS A 401 28.05 68.29 9.44
N LEU A 402 27.93 68.62 8.15
CA LEU A 402 28.77 69.64 7.50
C LEU A 402 28.53 71.05 8.06
N ILE A 403 27.27 71.46 8.27
CA ILE A 403 26.92 72.75 8.90
C ILE A 403 27.54 72.86 10.29
N LYS A 404 27.53 71.77 11.07
CA LYS A 404 28.11 71.76 12.42
C LYS A 404 29.63 71.98 12.41
N SER A 405 30.33 71.45 11.41
CA SER A 405 31.78 71.61 11.23
C SER A 405 32.19 72.85 10.44
N ASP A 406 31.24 73.56 9.82
CA ASP A 406 31.51 74.75 9.00
C ASP A 406 31.95 75.93 9.90
N PRO A 407 33.19 76.43 9.77
CA PRO A 407 33.69 77.53 10.61
C PRO A 407 33.01 78.86 10.29
N LEU A 408 32.34 78.98 9.14
CA LEU A 408 31.57 80.16 8.73
C LEU A 408 30.11 80.11 9.19
N ALA A 409 29.64 78.97 9.70
CA ALA A 409 28.29 78.82 10.23
C ALA A 409 28.18 79.45 11.62
N ASN A 410 27.17 80.31 11.82
CA ASN A 410 26.84 80.82 13.14
C ASN A 410 26.09 79.78 13.99
N GLU A 411 26.09 79.97 15.32
CA GLU A 411 25.46 79.03 16.26
C GLU A 411 23.95 78.84 16.01
N ASN A 412 23.27 79.87 15.50
CA ASN A 412 21.85 79.75 15.14
C ASN A 412 21.64 78.81 13.95
N GLN A 413 22.48 78.87 12.91
CA GLN A 413 22.42 77.95 11.76
C GLN A 413 22.69 76.50 12.18
N LYS A 414 23.68 76.28 13.05
CA LYS A 414 23.99 74.95 13.62
C LYS A 414 22.82 74.39 14.43
N GLN A 415 22.16 75.25 15.22
CA GLN A 415 21.00 74.85 16.01
C GLN A 415 19.78 74.54 15.13
N ILE A 416 19.48 75.36 14.11
CA ILE A 416 18.35 75.10 13.21
C ILE A 416 18.57 73.78 12.45
N ALA A 417 19.78 73.54 11.93
CA ALA A 417 20.10 72.27 11.27
C ALA A 417 19.85 71.07 12.20
N THR A 418 20.28 71.17 13.46
CA THR A 418 20.06 70.13 14.49
C THR A 418 18.56 69.92 14.74
N ASN A 419 17.79 70.99 14.92
CA ASN A 419 16.35 70.91 15.18
C ASN A 419 15.59 70.29 14.00
N SER A 420 15.91 70.69 12.76
CA SER A 420 15.29 70.15 11.55
C SER A 420 15.52 68.63 11.39
N ILE A 421 16.68 68.12 11.80
CA ILE A 421 16.94 66.68 11.81
C ILE A 421 16.06 65.96 12.83
N THR A 422 15.94 66.51 14.04
CA THR A 422 15.05 65.97 15.08
C THR A 422 13.61 65.87 14.56
N ASP A 423 13.10 66.94 13.95
CA ASP A 423 11.74 66.97 13.39
C ASP A 423 11.53 65.93 12.29
N THR A 424 12.53 65.73 11.42
CA THR A 424 12.49 64.73 10.34
C THR A 424 12.50 63.31 10.89
N THR A 425 13.27 63.08 11.95
CA THR A 425 13.37 61.76 12.61
C THR A 425 12.03 61.37 13.22
N ILE A 426 11.38 62.28 13.94
CA ILE A 426 10.04 62.08 14.51
C ILE A 426 9.02 61.77 13.41
N ALA A 427 9.07 62.50 12.29
CA ALA A 427 8.16 62.28 11.17
C ALA A 427 8.31 60.85 10.59
N ILE A 428 9.54 60.36 10.42
CA ILE A 428 9.80 58.99 9.93
C ILE A 428 9.38 57.93 10.96
N GLU A 429 9.58 58.18 12.25
CA GLU A 429 9.10 57.29 13.31
C GLU A 429 7.57 57.11 13.26
N ILE A 430 6.81 58.18 13.02
CA ILE A 430 5.34 58.12 12.83
C ILE A 430 4.99 57.24 11.63
N GLN A 431 5.68 57.40 10.50
CA GLN A 431 5.46 56.57 9.31
C GLN A 431 5.74 55.09 9.57
N ASN A 432 6.86 54.79 10.25
CA ASN A 432 7.24 53.43 10.62
C ASN A 432 6.19 52.79 11.56
N HIS A 433 5.69 53.53 12.53
CA HIS A 433 4.65 53.05 13.43
C HIS A 433 3.35 52.72 12.69
N ARG A 434 2.93 53.58 11.75
CA ARG A 434 1.75 53.33 10.89
C ARG A 434 1.89 52.04 10.07
N ILE A 435 3.05 51.81 9.43
CA ILE A 435 3.32 50.57 8.69
C ILE A 435 3.28 49.35 9.60
N SER A 436 3.94 49.43 10.76
CA SER A 436 3.93 48.34 11.75
C SER A 436 2.50 48.00 12.17
N ASN A 437 1.69 49.01 12.49
CA ASN A 437 0.30 48.82 12.90
C ASN A 437 -0.54 48.14 11.80
N LEU A 438 -0.44 48.58 10.55
CA LEU A 438 -1.16 47.93 9.44
C LEU A 438 -0.71 46.48 9.22
N THR A 439 0.59 46.20 9.41
CA THR A 439 1.15 44.84 9.30
C THR A 439 0.65 43.94 10.42
N ASP A 440 0.60 44.43 11.66
CA ASP A 440 0.06 43.71 12.80
C ASP A 440 -1.44 43.39 12.62
N LEU A 441 -2.20 44.35 12.08
CA LEU A 441 -3.61 44.13 11.72
C LEU A 441 -3.76 43.10 10.61
N GLN A 442 -2.85 43.08 9.63
CA GLN A 442 -2.86 42.08 8.56
C GLN A 442 -2.68 40.67 9.12
N VAL A 443 -1.72 40.48 10.04
CA VAL A 443 -1.50 39.20 10.73
C VAL A 443 -2.72 38.77 11.53
N GLN A 444 -3.35 39.70 12.25
CA GLN A 444 -4.59 39.41 12.98
C GLN A 444 -5.72 38.95 12.05
N LEU A 445 -5.92 39.62 10.91
CA LEU A 445 -6.94 39.19 9.95
C LEU A 445 -6.62 37.83 9.35
N THR A 446 -5.35 37.50 9.06
CA THR A 446 -4.96 36.16 8.59
C THR A 446 -5.29 35.08 9.62
N ASN A 447 -5.06 35.34 10.91
CA ASN A 447 -5.44 34.41 11.97
C ASN A 447 -6.96 34.23 12.04
N ILE A 448 -7.74 35.32 11.94
CA ILE A 448 -9.20 35.26 11.88
C ILE A 448 -9.66 34.45 10.66
N THR A 449 -9.05 34.64 9.49
CA THR A 449 -9.36 33.84 8.28
C THR A 449 -9.21 32.34 8.53
N SER A 450 -8.10 31.91 9.14
CA SER A 450 -7.87 30.50 9.47
C SER A 450 -8.95 29.94 10.40
N ILE A 451 -9.38 30.74 11.39
CA ILE A 451 -10.43 30.34 12.33
C ILE A 451 -11.78 30.21 11.60
N LEU A 452 -12.13 31.17 10.75
CA LEU A 452 -13.37 31.12 9.96
C LEU A 452 -13.39 29.93 8.99
N LEU A 453 -12.25 29.53 8.43
CA LEU A 453 -12.13 28.31 7.62
C LEU A 453 -12.39 27.04 8.42
N ASN A 454 -11.88 26.96 9.66
CA ASN A 454 -12.17 25.85 10.57
C ASN A 454 -13.67 25.79 10.90
N ILE A 455 -14.29 26.93 11.23
CA ILE A 455 -15.74 27.01 11.47
C ILE A 455 -16.54 26.55 10.24
N ASN A 456 -16.18 27.00 9.04
CA ASN A 456 -16.88 26.57 7.82
C ASN A 456 -16.73 25.07 7.55
N SER A 457 -15.57 24.49 7.87
CA SER A 457 -15.34 23.05 7.76
C SER A 457 -16.20 22.25 8.75
N ILE A 458 -16.33 22.74 9.98
CA ILE A 458 -17.22 22.16 11.00
C ILE A 458 -18.68 22.21 10.51
N ILE A 459 -19.15 23.36 10.02
CA ILE A 459 -20.52 23.53 9.52
C ILE A 459 -20.80 22.60 8.34
N THR A 460 -19.85 22.45 7.42
CA THR A 460 -20.00 21.56 6.26
C THR A 460 -20.21 20.10 6.70
N ALA A 461 -19.54 19.67 7.77
CA ALA A 461 -19.70 18.33 8.34
C ALA A 461 -21.07 18.11 9.04
N GLN A 462 -21.79 19.17 9.44
CA GLN A 462 -23.04 19.04 10.21
C GLN A 462 -24.15 18.29 9.46
N SER A 463 -24.21 18.38 8.13
CA SER A 463 -25.25 17.68 7.36
C SER A 463 -25.13 16.16 7.51
N GLU A 464 -23.91 15.62 7.46
CA GLU A 464 -23.64 14.19 7.63
C GLU A 464 -23.96 13.74 9.06
N LEU A 465 -23.55 14.50 10.07
CA LEU A 465 -23.84 14.21 11.47
C LEU A 465 -25.36 14.18 11.72
N ASN A 466 -26.12 15.16 11.21
CA ASN A 466 -27.58 15.18 11.36
C ASN A 466 -28.28 13.98 10.69
N GLN A 467 -27.79 13.54 9.52
CA GLN A 467 -28.30 12.33 8.86
C GLN A 467 -28.01 11.07 9.69
N LEU A 468 -26.82 10.97 10.28
CA LEU A 468 -26.45 9.86 11.16
C LEU A 468 -27.28 9.86 12.44
N THR A 469 -27.46 11.01 13.09
CA THR A 469 -28.33 11.18 14.26
C THR A 469 -29.75 10.72 13.96
N THR A 470 -30.31 11.14 12.82
CA THR A 470 -31.66 10.72 12.39
C THR A 470 -31.73 9.21 12.17
N SER A 471 -30.74 8.63 11.48
CA SER A 471 -30.70 7.19 11.21
C SER A 471 -30.62 6.37 12.51
N LEU A 472 -29.71 6.72 13.41
CA LEU A 472 -29.54 6.03 14.69
C LEU A 472 -30.75 6.19 15.61
N THR A 473 -31.40 7.36 15.62
CA THR A 473 -32.65 7.57 16.36
C THR A 473 -33.78 6.68 15.83
N ASN A 474 -33.88 6.52 14.52
CA ASN A 474 -34.85 5.61 13.90
C ASN A 474 -34.58 4.16 14.31
N PHE A 475 -33.31 3.71 14.24
CA PHE A 475 -32.92 2.38 14.69
C PHE A 475 -33.20 2.15 16.18
N ALA A 476 -33.05 3.19 17.02
CA ALA A 476 -33.29 3.06 18.46
C ALA A 476 -34.77 2.75 18.75
N THR A 477 -35.65 3.03 17.79
CA THR A 477 -37.08 2.71 17.84
C THR A 477 -37.41 1.38 17.14
N SER A 478 -36.90 1.14 15.92
CA SER A 478 -37.24 -0.04 15.11
C SER A 478 -36.56 -1.33 15.60
N TYR A 479 -35.29 -1.24 15.98
CA TYR A 479 -34.45 -2.41 16.28
C TYR A 479 -34.93 -3.21 17.52
N PRO A 480 -35.32 -2.58 18.66
CA PRO A 480 -35.85 -3.33 19.80
C PRO A 480 -37.14 -4.12 19.52
N ALA A 481 -37.97 -3.64 18.58
CA ALA A 481 -39.20 -4.33 18.19
C ALA A 481 -38.90 -5.64 17.44
N LEU A 482 -37.88 -5.64 16.56
CA LEU A 482 -37.41 -6.84 15.86
C LEU A 482 -36.80 -7.86 16.83
N LEU A 483 -36.03 -7.40 17.81
CA LEU A 483 -35.47 -8.28 18.85
C LEU A 483 -36.58 -8.92 19.71
N THR A 484 -37.61 -8.14 20.06
CA THR A 484 -38.79 -8.66 20.78
C THR A 484 -39.56 -9.67 19.93
N ALA A 485 -39.72 -9.41 18.63
CA ALA A 485 -40.37 -10.34 17.70
C ALA A 485 -39.60 -11.66 17.56
N LEU A 486 -38.26 -11.61 17.47
CA LEU A 486 -37.42 -12.80 17.43
C LEU A 486 -37.54 -13.64 18.71
N THR A 487 -37.41 -12.99 19.88
CA THR A 487 -37.48 -13.67 21.19
C THR A 487 -38.86 -14.21 21.53
N SER A 488 -39.92 -13.67 20.91
CA SER A 488 -41.30 -14.13 21.08
C SER A 488 -41.73 -15.21 20.09
N ALA A 489 -40.94 -15.50 19.05
CA ALA A 489 -41.28 -16.47 18.01
C ALA A 489 -41.34 -17.89 18.57
N GLN A 490 -42.47 -18.58 18.35
CA GLN A 490 -42.73 -19.91 18.95
C GLN A 490 -42.65 -21.08 17.96
N VAL A 491 -42.64 -20.79 16.65
CA VAL A 491 -42.57 -21.80 15.59
C VAL A 491 -41.41 -21.53 14.65
N GLY A 492 -40.83 -22.59 14.07
CA GLY A 492 -39.62 -22.47 13.26
C GLY A 492 -39.73 -21.52 12.07
N SER A 493 -40.89 -21.45 11.40
CA SER A 493 -41.08 -20.51 10.29
C SER A 493 -41.04 -19.04 10.74
N GLU A 494 -41.53 -18.74 11.95
CA GLU A 494 -41.47 -17.39 12.52
C GLU A 494 -40.04 -17.07 12.96
N GLN A 495 -39.36 -17.99 13.64
CA GLN A 495 -37.96 -17.83 14.06
C GLN A 495 -37.06 -17.52 12.86
N HIS A 496 -37.19 -18.29 11.78
CA HIS A 496 -36.46 -18.07 10.52
C HIS A 496 -36.73 -16.69 9.91
N GLN A 497 -38.00 -16.30 9.82
CA GLN A 497 -38.37 -15.00 9.24
C GLN A 497 -37.90 -13.81 10.09
N GLN A 498 -38.05 -13.89 11.41
CA GLN A 498 -37.62 -12.81 12.31
C GLN A 498 -36.10 -12.70 12.37
N ALA A 499 -35.37 -13.82 12.28
CA ALA A 499 -33.90 -13.80 12.22
C ALA A 499 -33.41 -13.03 10.98
N LYS A 500 -34.04 -13.27 9.81
CA LYS A 500 -33.73 -12.54 8.57
C LYS A 500 -33.98 -11.04 8.70
N LEU A 501 -35.13 -10.64 9.26
CA LEU A 501 -35.49 -9.24 9.44
C LEU A 501 -34.55 -8.53 10.44
N LEU A 502 -34.25 -9.18 11.57
CA LEU A 502 -33.33 -8.64 12.57
C LEU A 502 -31.93 -8.46 11.98
N LEU A 503 -31.40 -9.46 11.25
CA LEU A 503 -30.07 -9.35 10.64
C LEU A 503 -30.03 -8.25 9.58
N ASP A 504 -31.08 -8.07 8.77
CA ASP A 504 -31.09 -7.01 7.76
C ASP A 504 -31.00 -5.61 8.39
N GLU A 505 -31.74 -5.38 9.47
CA GLU A 505 -31.67 -4.14 10.26
C GLU A 505 -30.32 -4.02 10.99
N TRP A 506 -29.82 -5.12 11.57
CA TRP A 506 -28.53 -5.17 12.29
C TRP A 506 -27.36 -4.70 11.42
N HIS A 507 -27.29 -5.16 10.17
CA HIS A 507 -26.19 -4.76 9.27
C HIS A 507 -26.24 -3.26 8.95
N GLN A 508 -27.44 -2.72 8.73
CA GLN A 508 -27.62 -1.30 8.47
C GLN A 508 -27.27 -0.45 9.71
N LEU A 509 -27.72 -0.88 10.90
CA LEU A 509 -27.38 -0.25 12.16
C LEU A 509 -25.87 -0.28 12.43
N MET A 510 -25.23 -1.45 12.31
CA MET A 510 -23.78 -1.60 12.54
C MET A 510 -22.97 -0.69 11.61
N GLU A 511 -23.35 -0.58 10.34
CA GLU A 511 -22.69 0.33 9.40
C GLU A 511 -22.82 1.80 9.85
N LYS A 512 -24.03 2.23 10.23
CA LYS A 512 -24.24 3.60 10.73
C LYS A 512 -23.56 3.87 12.06
N TYR A 513 -23.52 2.88 12.95
CA TYR A 513 -22.86 2.99 14.25
C TYR A 513 -21.35 3.21 14.11
N LEU A 514 -20.68 2.41 13.28
CA LEU A 514 -19.23 2.56 13.04
C LEU A 514 -18.93 3.90 12.34
N LEU A 515 -19.71 4.25 11.32
CA LEU A 515 -19.55 5.54 10.63
C LEU A 515 -19.77 6.73 11.58
N ALA A 516 -20.72 6.64 12.51
CA ALA A 516 -20.93 7.67 13.52
C ALA A 516 -19.72 7.81 14.45
N THR A 517 -19.11 6.71 14.90
CA THR A 517 -17.87 6.74 15.71
C THR A 517 -16.73 7.47 14.99
N ASP A 518 -16.49 7.13 13.72
CA ASP A 518 -15.43 7.76 12.93
C ASP A 518 -15.68 9.25 12.74
N LYS A 519 -16.94 9.63 12.45
CA LYS A 519 -17.33 11.01 12.23
C LYS A 519 -17.32 11.84 13.51
N LEU A 520 -17.66 11.26 14.66
CA LEU A 520 -17.52 11.91 15.96
C LEU A 520 -16.05 12.25 16.24
N ASN A 521 -15.13 11.30 16.04
CA ASN A 521 -13.70 11.54 16.23
C ASN A 521 -13.14 12.63 15.30
N ALA A 522 -13.54 12.60 14.03
CA ALA A 522 -13.15 13.61 13.05
C ALA A 522 -13.72 15.00 13.43
N TYR A 523 -14.98 15.07 13.86
CA TYR A 523 -15.62 16.32 14.26
C TYR A 523 -15.02 16.88 15.55
N GLN A 524 -14.69 16.02 16.53
CA GLN A 524 -13.98 16.42 17.74
C GLN A 524 -12.61 17.03 17.41
N SER A 525 -11.88 16.43 16.47
CA SER A 525 -10.60 16.98 16.01
C SER A 525 -10.75 18.38 15.38
N LEU A 526 -11.88 18.64 14.69
CA LEU A 526 -12.18 19.97 14.17
C LEU A 526 -12.51 20.98 15.29
N LEU A 527 -13.26 20.56 16.32
CA LEU A 527 -13.55 21.39 17.49
C LEU A 527 -12.27 21.74 18.26
N ASP A 528 -11.35 20.79 18.41
CA ASP A 528 -10.07 20.99 19.11
C ASP A 528 -9.13 21.97 18.39
N MET A 529 -9.35 22.22 17.08
CA MET A 529 -8.62 23.24 16.31
C MET A 529 -9.16 24.67 16.52
N LEU A 530 -10.27 24.84 17.24
CA LEU A 530 -10.76 26.17 17.60
C LEU A 530 -9.89 26.78 18.72
N PRO A 531 -9.67 28.10 18.72
CA PRO A 531 -8.81 28.73 19.71
C PRO A 531 -9.43 28.68 21.12
N ALA A 532 -8.60 28.62 22.15
CA ALA A 532 -9.05 28.60 23.55
C ALA A 532 -9.92 29.82 23.96
N GLY A 533 -9.81 30.93 23.24
CA GLY A 533 -10.64 32.13 23.44
C GLY A 533 -11.92 32.18 22.61
N PHE A 534 -12.32 31.09 21.94
CA PHE A 534 -13.57 31.04 21.18
C PHE A 534 -14.79 31.20 22.11
N HIS A 535 -15.81 31.93 21.66
CA HIS A 535 -16.95 32.28 22.53
C HIS A 535 -17.73 31.02 22.96
N ALA A 536 -18.07 30.95 24.26
CA ALA A 536 -18.68 29.77 24.85
C ALA A 536 -20.05 29.41 24.24
N ASP A 537 -20.88 30.41 23.92
CA ASP A 537 -22.20 30.17 23.34
C ASP A 537 -22.10 29.62 21.90
N ALA A 538 -21.20 30.17 21.08
CA ALA A 538 -20.92 29.65 19.74
C ALA A 538 -20.32 28.25 19.79
N LEU A 539 -19.45 27.97 20.77
CA LEU A 539 -18.94 26.62 20.99
C LEU A 539 -20.07 25.66 21.35
N ALA A 540 -20.98 26.07 22.22
CA ALA A 540 -22.15 25.26 22.60
C ALA A 540 -23.05 24.96 21.40
N GLU A 541 -23.26 25.91 20.48
CA GLU A 541 -23.99 25.67 19.22
C GLU A 541 -23.32 24.56 18.36
N LEU A 542 -21.99 24.59 18.23
CA LEU A 542 -21.25 23.58 17.44
C LEU A 542 -21.22 22.20 18.12
N THR A 543 -21.12 22.18 19.45
CA THR A 543 -21.08 20.95 20.25
C THR A 543 -22.45 20.28 20.34
N LEU A 544 -23.57 21.03 20.27
CA LEU A 544 -24.92 20.47 20.34
C LEU A 544 -25.17 19.37 19.31
N ILE A 545 -24.71 19.56 18.06
CA ILE A 545 -24.90 18.56 16.98
C ILE A 545 -24.08 17.30 17.25
N HIS A 546 -22.86 17.48 17.77
CA HIS A 546 -22.00 16.38 18.19
C HIS A 546 -22.62 15.58 19.35
N ASP A 547 -23.11 16.28 20.39
CA ASP A 547 -23.74 15.66 21.55
C ASP A 547 -25.07 14.96 21.20
N ASN A 548 -25.82 15.49 20.23
CA ASN A 548 -27.00 14.83 19.70
C ASN A 548 -26.66 13.50 19.03
N LEU A 549 -25.56 13.43 18.28
CA LEU A 549 -25.11 12.18 17.65
C LEU A 549 -24.62 11.18 18.70
N ILE A 550 -23.85 11.62 19.71
CA ILE A 550 -23.49 10.78 20.87
C ILE A 550 -24.76 10.23 21.53
N SER A 551 -25.73 11.09 21.83
CA SER A 551 -27.00 10.69 22.43
C SER A 551 -27.74 9.66 21.59
N ALA A 552 -27.78 9.83 20.26
CA ALA A 552 -28.39 8.86 19.35
C ALA A 552 -27.62 7.54 19.25
N GLN A 553 -26.31 7.55 19.50
CA GLN A 553 -25.45 6.36 19.49
C GLN A 553 -25.53 5.57 20.81
N THR A 554 -25.77 6.24 21.94
CA THR A 554 -25.77 5.63 23.28
C THR A 554 -26.68 4.41 23.50
N PRO A 555 -27.83 4.24 22.81
CA PRO A 555 -28.65 3.03 22.94
C PRO A 555 -27.96 1.75 22.47
N PHE A 556 -26.84 1.87 21.73
CA PHE A 556 -26.17 0.75 21.08
C PHE A 556 -24.75 0.55 21.64
N THR A 557 -24.35 -0.71 21.81
CA THR A 557 -22.98 -1.08 22.16
C THR A 557 -22.53 -2.25 21.29
N LEU A 558 -21.24 -2.30 20.97
CA LEU A 558 -20.67 -3.40 20.17
C LEU A 558 -20.90 -4.77 20.83
N ASN A 559 -20.81 -4.85 22.16
CA ASN A 559 -21.06 -6.09 22.90
C ASN A 559 -22.52 -6.56 22.75
N GLN A 560 -23.49 -5.65 22.86
CA GLN A 560 -24.90 -5.98 22.67
C GLN A 560 -25.19 -6.41 21.23
N LEU A 561 -24.70 -5.65 20.25
CA LEU A 561 -24.90 -5.97 18.84
C LEU A 561 -24.27 -7.33 18.47
N SER A 562 -23.11 -7.65 19.04
CA SER A 562 -22.51 -8.99 18.89
C SER A 562 -23.38 -10.10 19.48
N ALA A 563 -23.94 -9.89 20.67
CA ALA A 563 -24.86 -10.85 21.29
C ALA A 563 -26.15 -11.04 20.46
N ASP A 564 -26.72 -9.97 19.93
CA ASP A 564 -27.93 -10.03 19.09
C ASP A 564 -27.68 -10.79 17.77
N TYR A 565 -26.50 -10.59 17.17
CA TYR A 565 -26.08 -11.33 15.98
C TYR A 565 -26.02 -12.85 16.25
N GLN A 566 -25.50 -13.25 17.42
CA GLN A 566 -25.50 -14.65 17.85
C GLN A 566 -26.91 -15.17 18.15
N ALA A 567 -27.79 -14.34 18.72
CA ALA A 567 -29.19 -14.70 18.94
C ALA A 567 -29.94 -14.97 17.62
N ALA A 568 -29.71 -14.15 16.59
CA ALA A 568 -30.28 -14.38 15.25
C ALA A 568 -29.75 -15.67 14.62
N LYS A 569 -28.44 -15.96 14.77
CA LYS A 569 -27.86 -17.23 14.35
C LYS A 569 -28.51 -18.42 15.06
N GLN A 570 -28.71 -18.34 16.37
CA GLN A 570 -29.35 -19.39 17.14
C GLN A 570 -30.81 -19.62 16.70
N ALA A 571 -31.53 -18.56 16.32
CA ALA A 571 -32.91 -18.69 15.83
C ALA A 571 -33.02 -19.47 14.50
N PHE A 572 -32.03 -19.38 13.60
CA PHE A 572 -31.96 -20.26 12.42
C PHE A 572 -31.75 -21.73 12.81
N GLU A 573 -30.88 -21.99 13.78
CA GLU A 573 -30.66 -23.34 14.31
C GLU A 573 -31.94 -23.90 14.95
N ASP A 574 -32.60 -23.12 15.81
CA ASP A 574 -33.85 -23.51 16.48
C ASP A 574 -34.97 -23.79 15.46
N ALA A 575 -35.08 -22.96 14.42
CA ALA A 575 -36.02 -23.17 13.32
C ALA A 575 -35.78 -24.51 12.63
N TYR A 576 -34.52 -24.83 12.30
CA TYR A 576 -34.14 -26.09 11.68
C TYR A 576 -34.44 -27.30 12.59
N GLN A 577 -34.11 -27.21 13.88
CA GLN A 577 -34.36 -28.28 14.87
C GLN A 577 -35.86 -28.51 15.12
N SER A 578 -36.69 -27.46 15.01
CA SER A 578 -38.15 -27.58 15.07
C SER A 578 -38.79 -28.22 13.82
N GLY A 579 -37.98 -28.50 12.78
CA GLY A 579 -38.40 -29.16 11.55
C GLY A 579 -38.72 -28.22 10.39
N TYR A 580 -38.58 -26.90 10.56
CA TYR A 580 -38.71 -25.95 9.46
C TYR A 580 -37.45 -25.98 8.59
N LYS A 581 -37.57 -26.43 7.35
CA LYS A 581 -36.43 -26.60 6.42
C LYS A 581 -36.76 -26.02 5.06
N ILE A 582 -35.84 -25.23 4.52
CA ILE A 582 -35.90 -24.83 3.12
C ILE A 582 -35.43 -26.01 2.25
N SER A 583 -36.18 -26.33 1.21
CA SER A 583 -35.80 -27.39 0.27
C SER A 583 -34.58 -26.95 -0.55
N LEU A 584 -33.80 -27.92 -1.02
CA LEU A 584 -32.67 -27.64 -1.91
C LEU A 584 -33.09 -26.82 -3.13
N ASP A 585 -34.25 -27.14 -3.74
CA ASP A 585 -34.73 -26.41 -4.92
C ASP A 585 -35.03 -24.93 -4.64
N ASN A 586 -35.51 -24.60 -3.44
CA ASN A 586 -35.79 -23.22 -3.04
C ASN A 586 -34.53 -22.46 -2.57
N ALA A 587 -33.41 -23.15 -2.37
CA ALA A 587 -32.14 -22.55 -1.96
C ALA A 587 -31.12 -22.43 -3.11
N LYS A 588 -31.38 -23.06 -4.26
CA LYS A 588 -30.50 -23.06 -5.44
C LYS A 588 -30.23 -21.64 -5.96
N ILE A 589 -28.98 -21.38 -6.34
CA ILE A 589 -28.55 -20.16 -7.00
C ILE A 589 -27.43 -20.46 -8.01
N GLY A 590 -27.37 -19.67 -9.08
CA GLY A 590 -26.44 -19.91 -10.17
C GLY A 590 -26.69 -21.26 -10.85
N THR A 591 -25.63 -21.87 -11.36
CA THR A 591 -25.70 -23.14 -12.10
C THR A 591 -25.71 -24.37 -11.19
N HIS A 592 -24.99 -24.32 -10.07
CA HIS A 592 -24.74 -25.51 -9.22
C HIS A 592 -24.46 -25.17 -7.75
N PHE A 593 -24.97 -24.04 -7.24
CA PHE A 593 -24.82 -23.69 -5.82
C PHE A 593 -26.16 -23.67 -5.10
N ALA A 594 -26.13 -23.76 -3.77
CA ALA A 594 -27.28 -23.46 -2.92
C ALA A 594 -26.85 -22.57 -1.74
N LYS A 595 -27.72 -21.63 -1.36
CA LYS A 595 -27.46 -20.68 -0.28
C LYS A 595 -27.56 -21.35 1.09
N LEU A 596 -26.62 -21.01 1.96
CA LEU A 596 -26.65 -21.36 3.37
C LEU A 596 -26.75 -20.10 4.24
N ASP A 597 -27.61 -20.13 5.25
CA ASP A 597 -27.66 -19.13 6.30
C ASP A 597 -26.40 -19.18 7.19
N ILE A 598 -26.36 -18.27 8.15
CA ILE A 598 -25.28 -18.14 9.13
C ILE A 598 -25.15 -19.35 10.08
N ALA A 599 -26.20 -20.16 10.25
CA ALA A 599 -26.17 -21.40 11.02
C ALA A 599 -25.81 -22.62 10.16
N GLY A 600 -25.73 -22.47 8.83
CA GLY A 600 -25.36 -23.53 7.89
C GLY A 600 -26.53 -24.28 7.27
N HIS A 601 -27.75 -23.79 7.43
CA HIS A 601 -28.95 -24.41 6.86
C HIS A 601 -29.33 -23.75 5.54
N TYR A 602 -30.11 -24.44 4.72
CA TYR A 602 -30.61 -23.85 3.48
C TYR A 602 -31.46 -22.62 3.77
N ILE A 603 -31.17 -21.52 3.06
CA ILE A 603 -31.95 -20.27 3.08
C ILE A 603 -32.50 -20.01 1.68
N GLU A 604 -33.60 -19.26 1.59
CA GLU A 604 -34.29 -19.02 0.33
C GLU A 604 -33.39 -18.32 -0.70
N ALA A 605 -33.54 -18.68 -1.98
CA ALA A 605 -32.74 -18.15 -3.07
C ALA A 605 -32.79 -16.62 -3.20
N ASN A 606 -33.87 -15.98 -2.75
CA ASN A 606 -34.03 -14.52 -2.74
C ASN A 606 -33.43 -13.82 -1.50
N ALA A 607 -32.95 -14.57 -0.49
CA ALA A 607 -32.35 -13.97 0.70
C ALA A 607 -31.08 -13.18 0.34
N SER A 608 -30.97 -11.96 0.86
CA SER A 608 -29.81 -11.09 0.66
C SER A 608 -28.65 -11.49 1.59
N PHE A 609 -27.45 -10.98 1.32
CA PHE A 609 -26.33 -11.09 2.24
C PHE A 609 -26.71 -10.54 3.63
N ASN A 610 -27.37 -9.38 3.72
CA ASN A 610 -27.74 -8.79 5.01
C ASN A 610 -28.78 -9.62 5.79
N GLN A 611 -29.60 -10.42 5.11
CA GLN A 611 -30.60 -11.31 5.73
C GLN A 611 -30.05 -12.62 6.27
N GLY A 612 -28.73 -12.77 6.39
CA GLY A 612 -28.09 -13.95 6.99
C GLY A 612 -27.53 -14.97 6.00
N TRP A 613 -27.62 -14.74 4.69
CA TRP A 613 -26.90 -15.56 3.71
C TRP A 613 -25.39 -15.35 3.83
N ARG A 614 -24.67 -16.35 4.34
CA ARG A 614 -23.22 -16.25 4.63
C ARG A 614 -22.35 -17.21 3.83
N CYS A 615 -22.92 -18.30 3.33
CA CYS A 615 -22.18 -19.29 2.56
C CYS A 615 -22.97 -19.84 1.38
N VAL A 616 -22.26 -20.54 0.50
CA VAL A 616 -22.85 -21.35 -0.56
C VAL A 616 -22.25 -22.75 -0.54
N ILE A 617 -23.10 -23.78 -0.69
CA ILE A 617 -22.64 -25.16 -0.90
C ILE A 617 -22.55 -25.44 -2.40
N ASP A 618 -21.46 -26.07 -2.82
CA ASP A 618 -21.23 -26.49 -4.21
C ASP A 618 -21.84 -27.87 -4.45
N LEU A 619 -22.89 -27.91 -5.27
CA LEU A 619 -23.68 -29.11 -5.54
C LEU A 619 -22.99 -30.06 -6.52
N ARG A 620 -21.86 -29.68 -7.13
CA ARG A 620 -21.04 -30.59 -7.95
C ARG A 620 -20.33 -31.65 -7.09
N TYR A 621 -20.11 -31.36 -5.81
CA TYR A 621 -19.33 -32.20 -4.88
C TYR A 621 -20.08 -32.49 -3.59
N GLN A 622 -21.31 -33.00 -3.70
CA GLN A 622 -22.18 -33.27 -2.54
C GLN A 622 -21.57 -34.28 -1.55
N ASP A 623 -20.75 -35.21 -2.05
CA ASP A 623 -19.97 -36.18 -1.28
C ASP A 623 -18.92 -35.48 -0.38
N ARG A 624 -18.26 -34.44 -0.91
CA ARG A 624 -17.29 -33.60 -0.18
C ARG A 624 -17.96 -32.56 0.71
N LYS A 625 -19.24 -32.22 0.47
CA LYS A 625 -19.96 -31.13 1.13
C LYS A 625 -19.16 -29.82 1.11
N ARG A 626 -18.63 -29.44 -0.06
CA ARG A 626 -17.83 -28.22 -0.20
C ARG A 626 -18.68 -26.97 0.00
N VAL A 627 -18.34 -26.16 0.98
CA VAL A 627 -18.97 -24.89 1.32
C VAL A 627 -17.96 -23.76 1.16
N TRP A 628 -18.39 -22.66 0.56
CA TRP A 628 -17.61 -21.44 0.40
C TRP A 628 -18.20 -20.33 1.25
N ALA A 629 -17.34 -19.63 1.99
CA ALA A 629 -17.74 -18.40 2.65
C ALA A 629 -17.90 -17.27 1.62
N LEU A 630 -18.89 -16.43 1.85
CA LEU A 630 -19.03 -15.16 1.14
C LEU A 630 -18.09 -14.12 1.75
N LEU A 631 -17.64 -13.17 0.93
CA LEU A 631 -16.84 -12.05 1.41
C LEU A 631 -17.73 -11.09 2.19
N ASN A 632 -17.21 -10.47 3.24
CA ASN A 632 -17.97 -9.50 4.02
C ASN A 632 -18.28 -8.23 3.24
N LYS A 633 -17.24 -7.52 2.76
CA LYS A 633 -17.37 -6.37 1.84
C LYS A 633 -16.51 -6.51 0.60
N GLY A 634 -15.41 -7.28 0.69
CA GLY A 634 -14.47 -7.47 -0.41
C GLY A 634 -13.80 -6.17 -0.89
N THR A 635 -13.73 -5.13 -0.05
CA THR A 635 -13.03 -3.85 -0.32
C THR A 635 -11.75 -3.74 0.53
N ILE A 636 -10.93 -2.71 0.28
CA ILE A 636 -9.65 -2.49 0.97
C ILE A 636 -9.77 -2.37 2.49
N ASP A 637 -10.88 -1.81 2.99
CA ASP A 637 -11.12 -1.68 4.44
C ASP A 637 -11.84 -2.88 5.05
N SER A 638 -12.20 -3.88 4.23
CA SER A 638 -12.92 -5.06 4.68
C SER A 638 -12.09 -5.90 5.67
N ILE A 639 -12.76 -6.75 6.45
CA ILE A 639 -12.12 -7.81 7.22
C ILE A 639 -11.49 -8.88 6.31
N ASP A 640 -11.94 -8.97 5.06
CA ASP A 640 -11.41 -9.93 4.08
C ASP A 640 -10.10 -9.43 3.45
N ASN A 641 -9.80 -8.13 3.53
CA ASN A 641 -8.53 -7.57 3.08
C ASN A 641 -7.49 -7.72 4.19
N VAL A 642 -6.65 -8.73 4.02
CA VAL A 642 -5.68 -9.15 5.04
C VAL A 642 -4.35 -9.48 4.39
N ALA A 643 -3.28 -9.31 5.16
CA ALA A 643 -2.00 -9.96 4.88
C ALA A 643 -2.18 -11.49 5.04
N TYR A 644 -1.38 -12.29 4.36
CA TYR A 644 -1.33 -13.73 4.59
C TYR A 644 -0.77 -14.04 6.00
N ALA A 645 0.36 -13.40 6.35
CA ALA A 645 1.02 -13.45 7.67
C ALA A 645 1.95 -12.23 7.88
N GLY A 646 2.27 -11.89 9.12
CA GLY A 646 3.24 -10.86 9.49
C GLY A 646 2.81 -9.41 9.26
N GLY A 647 1.53 -9.17 8.95
CA GLY A 647 0.96 -7.84 8.73
C GLY A 647 0.74 -7.06 10.02
N SER A 648 0.74 -5.73 9.93
CA SER A 648 0.74 -4.84 11.11
C SER A 648 -0.55 -4.83 11.92
N ASN A 649 -1.71 -5.25 11.40
CA ASN A 649 -3.00 -5.24 12.14
C ASN A 649 -4.10 -6.23 11.65
N LYS A 650 -3.95 -6.88 10.49
CA LYS A 650 -4.92 -7.89 9.98
C LYS A 650 -4.18 -8.98 9.20
N ASN A 651 -4.30 -10.22 9.64
CA ASN A 651 -3.63 -11.37 9.03
C ASN A 651 -4.64 -12.51 8.77
N LEU A 652 -4.27 -13.43 7.88
CA LEU A 652 -5.10 -14.58 7.54
C LEU A 652 -4.89 -15.76 8.50
N THR A 653 -3.63 -16.11 8.77
CA THR A 653 -3.25 -17.42 9.32
C THR A 653 -2.77 -17.43 10.77
N GLU A 654 -2.54 -16.27 11.40
CA GLU A 654 -2.05 -16.19 12.78
C GLU A 654 -3.19 -16.47 13.78
N SER A 655 -2.85 -16.58 15.08
CA SER A 655 -3.79 -17.03 16.11
C SER A 655 -5.02 -16.13 16.30
N ASP A 656 -4.92 -14.85 15.98
CA ASP A 656 -5.99 -13.86 15.97
C ASP A 656 -6.46 -13.49 14.56
N GLY A 657 -5.96 -14.21 13.55
CA GLY A 657 -6.25 -13.97 12.14
C GLY A 657 -7.66 -14.37 11.73
N LEU A 658 -8.02 -14.00 10.49
CA LEU A 658 -9.35 -14.24 9.91
C LEU A 658 -9.74 -15.72 9.95
N LEU A 659 -8.78 -16.64 9.71
CA LEU A 659 -9.03 -18.08 9.74
C LEU A 659 -9.43 -18.57 11.14
N ALA A 660 -8.72 -18.10 12.17
CA ALA A 660 -9.02 -18.44 13.57
C ALA A 660 -10.39 -17.86 13.97
N GLN A 661 -10.68 -16.62 13.56
CA GLN A 661 -11.96 -15.97 13.80
C GLN A 661 -13.13 -16.75 13.18
N TYR A 662 -13.06 -17.12 11.90
CA TYR A 662 -14.14 -17.85 11.22
C TYR A 662 -14.45 -19.19 11.89
N ASN A 663 -13.42 -19.86 12.39
CA ASN A 663 -13.54 -21.11 13.13
C ASN A 663 -14.13 -20.91 14.53
N SER A 664 -13.75 -19.84 15.23
CA SER A 664 -14.32 -19.46 16.54
C SER A 664 -15.79 -19.07 16.44
N ASP A 665 -16.14 -18.26 15.43
CA ASP A 665 -17.49 -17.74 15.21
C ASP A 665 -18.42 -18.79 14.57
N LEU A 666 -17.89 -19.97 14.22
CA LEU A 666 -18.58 -21.06 13.53
C LEU A 666 -19.39 -20.53 12.35
N ILE A 667 -18.75 -19.78 11.45
CA ILE A 667 -19.43 -19.17 10.30
C ILE A 667 -20.13 -20.28 9.51
N CYS A 668 -21.43 -20.07 9.24
CA CYS A 668 -22.31 -21.06 8.60
C CYS A 668 -22.39 -22.40 9.34
N GLY A 669 -22.28 -22.38 10.68
CA GLY A 669 -22.30 -23.58 11.52
C GLY A 669 -21.10 -24.52 11.33
N LEU A 670 -20.05 -24.08 10.62
CA LEU A 670 -18.91 -24.91 10.27
C LEU A 670 -17.66 -24.48 11.03
N LYS A 671 -16.85 -25.50 11.34
CA LYS A 671 -15.47 -25.39 11.81
C LYS A 671 -14.53 -25.99 10.76
N ASP A 672 -13.23 -25.83 10.93
CA ASP A 672 -12.19 -26.26 9.98
C ASP A 672 -12.28 -25.53 8.63
N TRP A 673 -12.51 -24.21 8.65
CA TRP A 673 -12.30 -23.34 7.50
C TRP A 673 -10.82 -23.39 7.07
N ASN A 674 -10.56 -23.33 5.77
CA ASN A 674 -9.21 -23.35 5.18
C ASN A 674 -9.06 -22.28 4.08
N THR A 675 -7.82 -21.88 3.81
CA THR A 675 -7.44 -21.07 2.65
C THR A 675 -7.40 -21.97 1.40
N PRO A 676 -8.02 -21.59 0.27
CA PRO A 676 -8.11 -22.43 -0.91
C PRO A 676 -6.79 -22.55 -1.67
N THR A 677 -6.61 -23.67 -2.37
CA THR A 677 -5.58 -23.79 -3.42
C THR A 677 -5.99 -22.99 -4.66
N ILE A 678 -5.04 -22.68 -5.54
CA ILE A 678 -5.30 -22.04 -6.84
C ILE A 678 -6.39 -22.78 -7.64
N ASN A 679 -6.36 -24.11 -7.67
CA ASN A 679 -7.34 -24.90 -8.43
C ASN A 679 -8.76 -24.79 -7.82
N LEU A 680 -8.85 -24.68 -6.49
CA LEU A 680 -10.14 -24.47 -5.84
C LEU A 680 -10.71 -23.10 -6.19
N LEU A 681 -9.87 -22.07 -6.26
CA LEU A 681 -10.25 -20.75 -6.75
C LEU A 681 -10.70 -20.82 -8.23
N GLU A 682 -9.92 -21.44 -9.11
CA GLU A 682 -10.31 -21.63 -10.53
C GLU A 682 -11.70 -22.26 -10.68
N SER A 683 -12.04 -23.23 -9.82
CA SER A 683 -13.35 -23.91 -9.86
C SER A 683 -14.56 -23.00 -9.56
N LEU A 684 -14.34 -21.79 -9.04
CA LEU A 684 -15.37 -20.79 -8.76
C LEU A 684 -15.74 -19.94 -9.98
N ALA A 685 -14.96 -20.00 -11.06
CA ALA A 685 -15.24 -19.23 -12.26
C ALA A 685 -16.39 -19.90 -13.04
N THR A 686 -17.60 -19.34 -12.96
CA THR A 686 -18.84 -19.97 -13.47
C THR A 686 -19.64 -19.08 -14.42
N THR A 687 -19.19 -17.85 -14.66
CA THR A 687 -19.83 -16.95 -15.62
C THR A 687 -18.78 -16.30 -16.52
N ASN A 688 -19.20 -15.77 -17.65
CA ASN A 688 -18.33 -14.96 -18.49
C ASN A 688 -18.50 -13.47 -18.15
N ASN A 689 -17.40 -12.72 -18.15
CA ASN A 689 -17.41 -11.26 -18.10
C ASN A 689 -18.01 -10.69 -19.40
N SER A 690 -18.10 -9.36 -19.51
CA SER A 690 -18.67 -8.70 -20.70
C SER A 690 -17.87 -8.96 -22.00
N GLN A 691 -16.62 -9.40 -21.89
CA GLN A 691 -15.76 -9.78 -23.01
C GLN A 691 -15.82 -11.27 -23.37
N GLY A 692 -16.62 -12.08 -22.65
CA GLY A 692 -16.72 -13.52 -22.90
C GLY A 692 -15.67 -14.37 -22.19
N GLU A 693 -14.87 -13.79 -21.28
CA GLU A 693 -13.83 -14.49 -20.53
C GLU A 693 -14.34 -14.97 -19.17
N LEU A 694 -13.87 -16.12 -18.69
CA LEU A 694 -14.39 -16.77 -17.49
C LEU A 694 -14.03 -16.00 -16.20
N SER A 695 -15.02 -15.74 -15.35
CA SER A 695 -14.89 -15.06 -14.05
C SER A 695 -15.90 -15.58 -13.01
N ILE A 696 -15.87 -15.02 -11.80
CA ILE A 696 -16.80 -15.31 -10.70
C ILE A 696 -18.15 -14.65 -10.98
N ASP A 697 -19.23 -15.42 -10.78
CA ASP A 697 -20.61 -14.92 -10.80
C ASP A 697 -20.94 -14.11 -9.52
N PRO A 698 -21.09 -12.77 -9.63
CA PRO A 698 -21.38 -11.93 -8.46
C PRO A 698 -22.78 -12.14 -7.89
N SER A 699 -23.69 -12.80 -8.61
CA SER A 699 -25.00 -13.17 -8.08
C SER A 699 -24.91 -14.34 -7.10
N VAL A 700 -23.92 -15.22 -7.26
CA VAL A 700 -23.61 -16.34 -6.34
C VAL A 700 -22.63 -15.89 -5.26
N PHE A 701 -21.64 -15.09 -5.63
CA PHE A 701 -20.59 -14.60 -4.75
C PHE A 701 -20.69 -13.07 -4.61
N PRO A 702 -21.68 -12.56 -3.85
CA PRO A 702 -21.78 -11.14 -3.57
C PRO A 702 -20.49 -10.63 -2.95
N ASN A 703 -20.26 -9.33 -3.10
CA ASN A 703 -19.07 -8.62 -2.64
C ASN A 703 -17.75 -9.00 -3.34
N HIS A 704 -17.79 -9.85 -4.38
CA HIS A 704 -16.65 -9.98 -5.30
C HIS A 704 -16.50 -8.70 -6.14
N GLN A 705 -15.42 -7.94 -5.89
CA GLN A 705 -15.12 -6.70 -6.63
C GLN A 705 -14.15 -6.90 -7.80
N GLY A 706 -13.59 -8.10 -7.95
CA GLY A 706 -12.55 -8.38 -8.96
C GLY A 706 -13.03 -8.24 -10.42
N ASN A 707 -14.34 -8.26 -10.67
CA ASN A 707 -14.90 -7.95 -12.00
C ASN A 707 -14.77 -6.47 -12.39
N ILE A 708 -14.66 -5.57 -11.39
CA ILE A 708 -14.70 -4.10 -11.56
C ILE A 708 -13.33 -3.48 -11.27
N ILE A 709 -12.63 -4.00 -10.25
CA ILE A 709 -11.38 -3.45 -9.72
C ILE A 709 -10.20 -4.24 -10.29
N ASP A 710 -9.21 -3.51 -10.80
CA ASP A 710 -7.92 -4.07 -11.22
C ASP A 710 -7.07 -4.46 -10.01
N ASN A 711 -6.16 -5.41 -10.21
CA ASN A 711 -5.24 -5.87 -9.16
C ASN A 711 -5.94 -6.43 -7.92
N TYR A 712 -7.05 -7.13 -8.14
CA TYR A 712 -7.84 -7.77 -7.10
C TYR A 712 -7.51 -9.26 -7.03
N TYR A 713 -6.83 -9.68 -5.96
CA TYR A 713 -6.23 -11.00 -5.86
C TYR A 713 -6.76 -11.78 -4.66
N TYR A 714 -6.98 -13.07 -4.85
CA TYR A 714 -7.36 -14.01 -3.81
C TYR A 714 -6.15 -14.77 -3.29
N TRP A 715 -6.00 -14.86 -1.97
CA TRP A 715 -4.95 -15.66 -1.34
C TRP A 715 -5.13 -17.15 -1.62
N SER A 716 -4.01 -17.84 -1.85
CA SER A 716 -3.94 -19.30 -1.87
C SER A 716 -3.01 -19.82 -0.77
N ASP A 717 -3.31 -21.01 -0.26
CA ASP A 717 -2.44 -21.77 0.67
C ASP A 717 -1.13 -22.27 0.03
N GLN A 718 -0.98 -22.14 -1.29
CA GLN A 718 0.22 -22.60 -2.00
C GLN A 718 1.41 -21.68 -1.72
N VAL A 719 2.42 -22.22 -1.06
CA VAL A 719 3.71 -21.56 -0.81
C VAL A 719 4.46 -21.32 -2.13
N ALA A 720 4.86 -20.08 -2.37
CA ALA A 720 5.74 -19.72 -3.49
C ALA A 720 7.21 -19.67 -3.05
N SER A 721 7.49 -19.23 -1.83
CA SER A 721 8.82 -19.25 -1.17
C SER A 721 8.66 -19.02 0.34
N ASN A 722 9.76 -19.04 1.12
CA ASN A 722 9.74 -18.90 2.59
C ASN A 722 9.02 -17.66 3.18
N SER A 723 8.64 -16.68 2.38
CA SER A 723 7.89 -15.49 2.82
C SER A 723 6.87 -15.01 1.78
N LYS A 724 6.46 -15.91 0.88
CA LYS A 724 5.51 -15.61 -0.20
C LYS A 724 4.54 -16.75 -0.42
N HIS A 725 3.27 -16.39 -0.60
CA HIS A 725 2.23 -17.29 -1.09
C HIS A 725 1.75 -16.88 -2.48
N TYR A 726 1.18 -17.84 -3.21
CA TYR A 726 0.54 -17.54 -4.48
C TYR A 726 -0.80 -16.84 -4.25
N THR A 727 -1.09 -15.91 -5.16
CA THR A 727 -2.38 -15.26 -5.27
C THR A 727 -2.97 -15.45 -6.66
N TYR A 728 -4.29 -15.30 -6.74
CA TYR A 728 -5.06 -15.60 -7.93
C TYR A 728 -6.00 -14.46 -8.30
N GLN A 729 -6.01 -14.07 -9.57
CA GLN A 729 -6.90 -13.07 -10.13
C GLN A 729 -7.79 -13.69 -11.21
N TYR A 730 -9.09 -13.41 -11.16
CA TYR A 730 -10.04 -13.80 -12.21
C TYR A 730 -10.05 -12.73 -13.32
N ASN A 731 -10.54 -13.09 -14.51
CA ASN A 731 -10.70 -12.12 -15.60
C ASN A 731 -11.68 -11.01 -15.19
N SER A 732 -11.33 -9.76 -15.50
CA SER A 732 -12.14 -8.56 -15.24
C SER A 732 -12.34 -7.75 -16.52
N LEU A 733 -13.04 -6.61 -16.44
CA LEU A 733 -13.17 -5.69 -17.57
C LEU A 733 -11.82 -5.14 -18.08
N LYS A 734 -10.77 -5.19 -17.26
CA LYS A 734 -9.51 -4.45 -17.45
C LYS A 734 -8.26 -5.30 -17.19
N SER A 735 -8.41 -6.52 -16.68
CA SER A 735 -7.30 -7.42 -16.38
C SER A 735 -7.64 -8.85 -16.75
N SER A 736 -6.68 -9.57 -17.33
CA SER A 736 -6.80 -11.00 -17.58
C SER A 736 -6.45 -11.81 -16.33
N TYR A 737 -6.87 -13.07 -16.32
CA TYR A 737 -6.49 -14.08 -15.34
C TYR A 737 -4.99 -14.01 -15.07
N SER A 738 -4.61 -14.08 -13.79
CA SER A 738 -3.20 -14.17 -13.41
C SER A 738 -2.98 -14.94 -12.11
N LYS A 739 -1.90 -15.72 -12.08
CA LYS A 739 -1.31 -16.30 -10.86
C LYS A 739 -0.04 -15.52 -10.54
N ARG A 740 0.11 -15.08 -9.29
CA ARG A 740 1.24 -14.24 -8.86
C ARG A 740 1.85 -14.74 -7.55
N SER A 741 3.16 -14.64 -7.41
CA SER A 741 3.84 -14.80 -6.11
C SER A 741 3.83 -13.45 -5.38
N THR A 742 3.18 -13.38 -4.22
CA THR A 742 2.99 -12.14 -3.44
C THR A 742 3.62 -12.30 -2.06
N ALA A 743 4.23 -11.25 -1.53
CA ALA A 743 4.78 -11.26 -0.17
C ALA A 743 3.68 -11.47 0.87
N ASP A 744 3.96 -12.24 1.92
CA ASP A 744 2.95 -12.59 2.94
C ASP A 744 2.34 -11.38 3.64
N ILE A 745 3.12 -10.30 3.77
CA ILE A 745 2.67 -9.02 4.33
C ILE A 745 1.75 -8.21 3.39
N GLY A 746 1.58 -8.64 2.14
CA GLY A 746 0.90 -7.88 1.08
C GLY A 746 1.83 -6.96 0.27
N GLU A 747 1.28 -6.27 -0.73
CA GLU A 747 1.98 -5.26 -1.53
C GLU A 747 1.06 -4.04 -1.71
N ASP A 748 1.58 -2.81 -1.56
CA ASP A 748 0.77 -1.57 -1.53
C ASP A 748 -0.09 -1.32 -2.79
N ASN A 749 0.31 -1.90 -3.93
CA ASN A 749 -0.38 -1.71 -5.21
C ASN A 749 -1.49 -2.73 -5.47
N TYR A 750 -1.66 -3.74 -4.61
CA TYR A 750 -2.58 -4.87 -4.82
C TYR A 750 -3.58 -5.02 -3.67
N ILE A 751 -4.82 -5.35 -4.02
CA ILE A 751 -5.84 -5.70 -3.04
C ILE A 751 -5.82 -7.21 -2.88
N THR A 752 -5.28 -7.69 -1.76
CA THR A 752 -5.26 -9.12 -1.42
C THR A 752 -6.43 -9.49 -0.52
N ILE A 753 -7.20 -10.50 -0.91
CA ILE A 753 -8.46 -10.88 -0.29
C ILE A 753 -8.43 -12.34 0.13
N ALA A 754 -8.83 -12.62 1.36
CA ALA A 754 -9.05 -13.96 1.84
C ALA A 754 -10.49 -14.41 1.55
N ARG A 755 -10.64 -15.49 0.78
CA ARG A 755 -11.88 -16.26 0.68
C ARG A 755 -11.64 -17.62 1.29
N LEU A 756 -12.48 -18.03 2.23
CA LEU A 756 -12.33 -19.30 2.92
C LEU A 756 -13.31 -20.34 2.37
N PHE A 757 -12.90 -21.60 2.47
CA PHE A 757 -13.74 -22.74 2.14
C PHE A 757 -13.68 -23.80 3.23
N ASN A 758 -14.72 -24.61 3.29
CA ASN A 758 -14.80 -25.80 4.12
C ASN A 758 -15.22 -26.98 3.24
N GLN A 759 -14.67 -28.16 3.49
CA GLN A 759 -15.15 -29.40 2.90
C GLN A 759 -14.76 -30.55 3.83
N LYS A 760 -15.41 -31.71 3.69
CA LYS A 760 -14.95 -32.92 4.37
C LYS A 760 -13.50 -33.21 3.99
N LYS A 761 -12.64 -33.33 5.00
CA LYS A 761 -11.25 -33.75 4.82
C LYS A 761 -11.22 -35.18 4.26
N GLN A 762 -10.33 -35.40 3.30
CA GLN A 762 -9.99 -36.74 2.84
C GLN A 762 -9.18 -37.44 3.94
N LEU A 763 -9.27 -38.76 4.00
CA LEU A 763 -8.64 -39.54 5.05
C LEU A 763 -7.31 -40.08 4.53
N LEU A 764 -6.20 -39.58 5.06
CA LEU A 764 -4.88 -40.14 4.76
C LEU A 764 -4.69 -41.46 5.51
N LEU A 765 -4.08 -42.42 4.85
CA LEU A 765 -3.80 -43.74 5.41
C LEU A 765 -2.30 -43.99 5.40
N ASP A 766 -1.77 -44.52 6.50
CA ASP A 766 -0.39 -45.00 6.59
C ASP A 766 -0.19 -46.30 5.78
N ALA A 767 1.03 -46.84 5.79
CA ALA A 767 1.37 -48.06 5.05
C ALA A 767 0.57 -49.30 5.50
N ASP A 768 0.09 -49.33 6.74
CA ASP A 768 -0.71 -50.43 7.30
C ASP A 768 -2.22 -50.23 7.09
N GLY A 769 -2.63 -49.04 6.64
CA GLY A 769 -4.02 -48.69 6.37
C GLY A 769 -4.73 -48.02 7.54
N ASN A 770 -4.00 -47.58 8.57
CA ASN A 770 -4.55 -46.79 9.67
C ASN A 770 -4.67 -45.32 9.27
N GLU A 771 -5.64 -44.63 9.86
CA GLU A 771 -5.81 -43.19 9.66
C GLU A 771 -4.60 -42.42 10.21
N THR A 772 -4.03 -41.54 9.39
CA THR A 772 -2.95 -40.62 9.79
C THR A 772 -3.32 -39.19 9.39
N SER A 773 -2.78 -38.20 10.11
CA SER A 773 -2.85 -36.78 9.73
C SER A 773 -1.51 -36.24 9.24
N ASP A 774 -0.46 -37.05 9.29
CA ASP A 774 0.89 -36.68 8.89
C ASP A 774 1.15 -37.11 7.44
N TRP A 775 1.49 -36.13 6.60
CA TRP A 775 1.80 -36.36 5.20
C TRP A 775 3.01 -37.27 5.01
N ASP A 776 4.02 -37.19 5.87
CA ASP A 776 5.26 -37.96 5.73
C ASP A 776 5.02 -39.45 5.92
N THR A 777 4.11 -39.81 6.82
CA THR A 777 3.70 -41.21 7.08
C THR A 777 2.55 -41.71 6.21
N ALA A 778 1.82 -40.83 5.51
CA ALA A 778 0.74 -41.23 4.60
C ALA A 778 1.27 -41.92 3.34
N PHE A 779 0.65 -43.03 2.93
CA PHE A 779 0.94 -43.73 1.65
C PHE A 779 -0.27 -43.81 0.73
N CYS A 780 -1.47 -43.68 1.28
CA CYS A 780 -2.70 -43.65 0.52
C CYS A 780 -3.64 -42.54 1.00
N VAL A 781 -4.62 -42.23 0.15
CA VAL A 781 -5.72 -41.33 0.49
C VAL A 781 -7.04 -42.00 0.17
N LYS A 782 -7.93 -42.04 1.15
CA LYS A 782 -9.31 -42.49 0.96
C LYS A 782 -10.18 -41.28 0.66
N ASP A 783 -10.83 -41.31 -0.49
CA ASP A 783 -11.76 -40.26 -0.90
C ASP A 783 -13.15 -40.43 -0.28
N SER A 784 -13.99 -39.41 -0.50
CA SER A 784 -15.37 -39.36 0.00
C SER A 784 -16.29 -40.43 -0.59
N SER A 785 -15.95 -41.01 -1.75
CA SER A 785 -16.68 -42.13 -2.35
C SER A 785 -16.27 -43.48 -1.75
N GLY A 786 -15.15 -43.53 -1.02
CA GLY A 786 -14.60 -44.72 -0.40
C GLY A 786 -13.51 -45.40 -1.22
N LEU A 787 -13.13 -44.84 -2.37
CA LEU A 787 -11.96 -45.30 -3.13
C LEU A 787 -10.68 -44.95 -2.36
N ILE A 788 -9.69 -45.83 -2.42
CA ILE A 788 -8.39 -45.62 -1.80
C ILE A 788 -7.35 -45.51 -2.91
N TRP A 789 -6.68 -44.36 -2.97
CA TRP A 789 -5.70 -44.05 -3.99
C TRP A 789 -4.30 -44.13 -3.42
N GLN A 790 -3.38 -44.74 -4.17
CA GLN A 790 -1.95 -44.71 -3.86
C GLN A 790 -1.43 -43.29 -4.09
N LEU A 791 -0.70 -42.74 -3.12
CA LEU A 791 -0.11 -41.41 -3.23
C LEU A 791 1.22 -41.46 -4.01
N PRO A 792 1.39 -40.64 -5.06
CA PRO A 792 2.65 -40.54 -5.79
C PRO A 792 3.64 -39.65 -5.03
N LYS A 793 4.36 -40.22 -4.06
CA LYS A 793 5.25 -39.48 -3.14
C LYS A 793 6.72 -39.38 -3.57
N ASN A 794 7.07 -39.87 -4.76
CA ASN A 794 8.44 -39.85 -5.27
C ASN A 794 8.50 -39.12 -6.63
N ASP A 795 9.51 -38.25 -6.80
CA ASP A 795 9.85 -37.54 -8.04
C ASP A 795 10.82 -38.31 -8.94
N ASP A 796 11.35 -39.46 -8.48
CA ASP A 796 12.21 -40.33 -9.27
C ASP A 796 11.44 -40.87 -10.50
N VAL A 797 11.85 -40.35 -11.66
CA VAL A 797 11.37 -40.71 -12.99
C VAL A 797 11.34 -42.22 -13.19
N ASN A 798 12.36 -42.96 -12.71
CA ASN A 798 12.46 -44.41 -12.93
C ASN A 798 11.41 -45.21 -12.16
N ILE A 799 10.89 -44.66 -11.06
CA ILE A 799 9.83 -45.28 -10.26
C ILE A 799 8.47 -44.91 -10.84
N ARG A 800 8.34 -43.72 -11.43
CA ARG A 800 7.07 -43.14 -11.84
C ARG A 800 6.63 -43.53 -13.25
N TYR A 801 7.57 -43.80 -14.15
CA TYR A 801 7.31 -44.28 -15.50
C TYR A 801 7.50 -45.80 -15.60
N ASN A 802 6.46 -46.52 -16.01
CA ASN A 802 6.52 -47.97 -16.20
C ASN A 802 5.89 -48.41 -17.52
N THR A 803 6.35 -49.55 -18.04
CA THR A 803 5.84 -50.11 -19.30
C THR A 803 4.43 -50.63 -19.14
N VAL A 804 3.66 -50.66 -20.23
CA VAL A 804 2.30 -51.22 -20.25
C VAL A 804 2.28 -52.66 -19.70
N ALA A 805 3.31 -53.47 -20.02
CA ALA A 805 3.41 -54.85 -19.53
C ALA A 805 3.49 -54.90 -17.99
N LYS A 806 4.33 -54.06 -17.37
CA LYS A 806 4.44 -53.97 -15.91
C LYS A 806 3.18 -53.44 -15.23
N LEU A 807 2.41 -52.60 -15.92
CA LEU A 807 1.20 -52.00 -15.35
C LEU A 807 -0.04 -52.87 -15.51
N THR A 808 -0.12 -53.69 -16.57
CA THR A 808 -1.29 -54.50 -16.90
C THR A 808 -1.12 -55.99 -16.59
N GLY A 809 0.12 -56.48 -16.43
CA GLY A 809 0.41 -57.90 -16.30
C GLY A 809 0.37 -58.68 -17.62
N VAL A 810 0.21 -58.00 -18.77
CA VAL A 810 0.16 -58.62 -20.09
C VAL A 810 1.43 -58.28 -20.87
N ALA A 811 2.27 -59.28 -21.11
CA ALA A 811 3.51 -59.15 -21.86
C ALA A 811 3.25 -58.81 -23.35
N ASP A 812 4.29 -58.32 -24.03
CA ASP A 812 4.25 -57.87 -25.44
C ASP A 812 3.81 -58.93 -26.44
N ASP A 813 4.03 -60.20 -26.14
CA ASP A 813 3.64 -61.36 -26.94
C ASP A 813 2.26 -61.93 -26.57
N GLY A 814 1.56 -61.30 -25.63
CA GLY A 814 0.28 -61.76 -25.09
C GLY A 814 0.43 -62.77 -23.95
N GLY A 815 1.66 -63.09 -23.51
CA GLY A 815 1.92 -63.89 -22.32
C GLY A 815 1.66 -63.14 -21.00
N GLU A 816 1.84 -63.84 -19.88
CA GLU A 816 1.73 -63.27 -18.53
C GLU A 816 3.05 -62.57 -18.13
N GLU A 817 2.99 -61.28 -17.78
CA GLU A 817 4.09 -60.59 -17.11
C GLU A 817 3.98 -60.85 -15.60
N THR A 818 4.91 -61.64 -15.06
CA THR A 818 4.84 -62.08 -13.66
C THR A 818 5.40 -61.04 -12.67
N ASP A 819 6.22 -60.10 -13.14
CA ASP A 819 6.79 -58.98 -12.38
C ASP A 819 5.99 -57.67 -12.64
N ASN A 820 4.66 -57.74 -12.46
CA ASN A 820 3.75 -56.60 -12.68
C ASN A 820 3.32 -55.93 -11.35
N ILE A 821 3.15 -54.61 -11.39
CA ILE A 821 2.92 -53.77 -10.21
C ILE A 821 1.62 -54.15 -9.47
N PRO A 822 0.45 -54.32 -10.12
CA PRO A 822 -0.75 -54.78 -9.42
C PRO A 822 -0.54 -56.10 -8.67
N LYS A 823 0.09 -57.09 -9.29
CA LYS A 823 0.38 -58.39 -8.66
C LYS A 823 1.31 -58.21 -7.46
N LEU A 824 2.41 -57.46 -7.61
CA LEU A 824 3.35 -57.19 -6.52
C LEU A 824 2.68 -56.53 -5.32
N LEU A 825 1.84 -55.52 -5.54
CA LEU A 825 1.10 -54.84 -4.47
C LEU A 825 0.09 -55.78 -3.78
N ASN A 826 -0.56 -56.64 -4.55
CA ASN A 826 -1.62 -57.52 -4.05
C ASN A 826 -1.11 -58.79 -3.36
N THR A 827 0.12 -59.22 -3.66
CA THR A 827 0.77 -60.40 -3.05
C THR A 827 1.87 -60.03 -2.05
N ALA A 828 2.07 -58.75 -1.75
CA ALA A 828 3.07 -58.30 -0.80
C ALA A 828 2.82 -58.89 0.60
N VAL A 829 3.90 -59.27 1.30
CA VAL A 829 3.83 -59.77 2.69
C VAL A 829 3.23 -58.71 3.62
N SER A 830 3.49 -57.43 3.33
CA SER A 830 2.87 -56.26 3.98
C SER A 830 2.05 -55.49 2.93
N PRO A 831 0.72 -55.67 2.89
CA PRO A 831 -0.13 -55.03 1.89
C PRO A 831 -0.14 -53.51 2.04
N LEU A 832 0.09 -52.78 0.95
CA LEU A 832 0.09 -51.32 0.95
C LEU A 832 -1.28 -50.79 1.40
N CYS A 833 -1.27 -49.98 2.46
CA CYS A 833 -2.44 -49.39 3.11
C CYS A 833 -3.48 -50.43 3.56
N GLY A 834 -3.01 -51.64 3.89
CA GLY A 834 -3.86 -52.75 4.31
C GLY A 834 -4.80 -53.25 3.21
N LYS A 835 -4.48 -53.02 1.92
CA LYS A 835 -5.29 -53.44 0.77
C LYS A 835 -4.53 -54.43 -0.12
N THR A 836 -5.26 -55.41 -0.63
CA THR A 836 -4.76 -56.51 -1.50
C THR A 836 -5.51 -56.57 -2.83
N ASN A 837 -6.17 -55.49 -3.23
CA ASN A 837 -6.98 -55.38 -4.44
C ASN A 837 -6.68 -54.10 -5.24
N TRP A 838 -5.40 -53.72 -5.28
CA TRP A 838 -4.85 -52.63 -6.07
C TRP A 838 -4.93 -52.93 -7.57
N GLN A 839 -5.37 -51.93 -8.33
CA GLN A 839 -5.53 -51.99 -9.78
C GLN A 839 -5.31 -50.61 -10.40
N LEU A 840 -5.09 -50.57 -11.72
CA LEU A 840 -5.10 -49.31 -12.46
C LEU A 840 -6.51 -48.66 -12.38
N PRO A 841 -6.65 -47.34 -12.28
CA PRO A 841 -7.97 -46.70 -12.31
C PRO A 841 -8.58 -46.74 -13.72
N THR A 842 -9.89 -46.57 -13.81
CA THR A 842 -10.56 -46.32 -15.08
C THR A 842 -10.27 -44.90 -15.57
N LEU A 843 -10.47 -44.65 -16.86
CA LEU A 843 -10.33 -43.34 -17.48
C LEU A 843 -11.28 -42.35 -16.80
N ALA A 844 -12.52 -42.75 -16.54
CA ALA A 844 -13.47 -41.93 -15.81
C ALA A 844 -12.97 -41.55 -14.40
N GLN A 845 -12.37 -42.50 -13.68
CA GLN A 845 -11.77 -42.24 -12.36
C GLN A 845 -10.57 -41.29 -12.46
N LEU A 846 -9.68 -41.48 -13.45
CA LEU A 846 -8.55 -40.58 -13.70
C LEU A 846 -9.02 -39.18 -14.12
N THR A 847 -9.99 -39.07 -15.02
CA THR A 847 -10.58 -37.81 -15.48
C THR A 847 -11.23 -37.07 -14.32
N GLN A 848 -11.98 -37.78 -13.47
CA GLN A 848 -12.56 -37.20 -12.26
C GLN A 848 -11.48 -36.72 -11.28
N LEU A 849 -10.43 -37.50 -11.09
CA LEU A 849 -9.28 -37.11 -10.27
C LEU A 849 -8.48 -35.96 -10.89
N TYR A 850 -8.47 -35.80 -12.21
CA TYR A 850 -7.76 -34.71 -12.87
C TYR A 850 -8.48 -33.36 -12.75
N PHE A 851 -9.77 -33.32 -13.12
CA PHE A 851 -10.58 -32.10 -13.06
C PHE A 851 -10.96 -31.72 -11.64
N TYR A 852 -11.17 -32.74 -10.80
CA TYR A 852 -11.66 -32.57 -9.44
C TYR A 852 -10.77 -33.33 -8.46
N PRO A 853 -9.48 -32.98 -8.43
CA PRO A 853 -8.48 -33.71 -7.69
C PRO A 853 -8.87 -33.78 -6.21
N LEU A 854 -8.54 -34.93 -5.63
CA LEU A 854 -8.13 -34.98 -4.23
C LEU A 854 -7.06 -33.92 -4.02
N ASP A 855 -6.88 -33.38 -2.82
CA ASP A 855 -6.02 -32.20 -2.65
C ASP A 855 -4.70 -32.36 -3.45
N LYS A 856 -4.48 -31.52 -4.50
CA LYS A 856 -3.34 -31.75 -5.43
C LYS A 856 -2.00 -31.65 -4.70
N THR A 857 -1.97 -31.09 -3.49
CA THR A 857 -0.79 -31.17 -2.60
C THR A 857 -0.43 -32.63 -2.28
N TYR A 858 -1.42 -33.52 -2.16
CA TYR A 858 -1.20 -34.96 -2.01
C TYR A 858 -0.75 -35.64 -3.31
N PHE A 859 -0.88 -34.97 -4.45
CA PHE A 859 -0.42 -35.45 -5.74
C PHE A 859 0.68 -34.53 -6.26
N GLN A 860 1.59 -34.12 -5.37
CA GLN A 860 2.69 -33.18 -5.65
C GLN A 860 3.52 -33.55 -6.89
N TYR A 861 3.59 -34.84 -7.20
CA TYR A 861 4.29 -35.37 -8.37
C TYR A 861 3.32 -35.89 -9.45
N TRP A 862 2.14 -35.31 -9.59
CA TRP A 862 1.22 -35.64 -10.68
C TRP A 862 1.86 -35.46 -12.06
N ASN A 863 2.72 -34.46 -12.20
CA ASN A 863 3.58 -34.29 -13.36
C ASN A 863 5.05 -34.42 -12.95
N ILE A 864 5.85 -35.12 -13.75
CA ILE A 864 7.30 -35.20 -13.63
C ILE A 864 7.90 -35.09 -15.03
N ASP A 865 8.86 -34.19 -15.20
CA ASP A 865 9.58 -34.01 -16.45
C ASP A 865 10.65 -35.11 -16.62
N SER A 866 10.48 -35.97 -17.63
CA SER A 866 11.54 -36.88 -18.08
C SER A 866 12.28 -36.29 -19.28
N SER A 867 13.57 -36.62 -19.39
CA SER A 867 14.38 -36.33 -20.59
C SER A 867 14.44 -37.49 -21.58
N ASP A 868 13.89 -38.66 -21.23
CA ASP A 868 13.78 -39.82 -22.12
C ASP A 868 12.50 -39.70 -22.96
N ASN A 869 12.64 -39.62 -24.28
CA ASN A 869 11.51 -39.53 -25.21
C ASN A 869 10.57 -40.75 -25.18
N ASN A 870 10.97 -41.86 -24.54
CA ASN A 870 10.12 -43.04 -24.38
C ASN A 870 9.25 -42.99 -23.12
N ASP A 871 9.50 -42.04 -22.21
CA ASP A 871 8.66 -41.77 -21.05
C ASP A 871 7.56 -40.78 -21.47
N ILE A 872 6.35 -41.31 -21.69
CA ILE A 872 5.22 -40.56 -22.20
C ILE A 872 4.42 -40.01 -21.02
N ASN A 873 4.21 -38.69 -21.01
CA ASN A 873 3.48 -37.93 -19.98
C ASN A 873 1.97 -38.20 -20.00
N ASN A 874 1.54 -39.46 -19.97
CA ASN A 874 0.14 -39.86 -19.91
C ASN A 874 -0.05 -40.88 -18.80
N TYR A 875 -1.17 -40.80 -18.07
CA TYR A 875 -1.56 -41.76 -17.06
C TYR A 875 -2.29 -42.94 -17.69
N LEU A 876 -1.75 -44.15 -17.54
CA LEU A 876 -2.39 -45.37 -18.05
C LEU A 876 -3.67 -45.69 -17.27
N SER A 877 -4.77 -45.90 -17.98
CA SER A 877 -6.01 -46.42 -17.40
C SER A 877 -6.11 -47.93 -17.61
N ARG A 878 -7.03 -48.59 -16.88
CA ARG A 878 -7.33 -50.00 -17.12
C ARG A 878 -8.18 -50.24 -18.37
N ASP A 879 -8.70 -49.20 -19.01
CA ASP A 879 -9.64 -49.33 -20.12
C ASP A 879 -8.92 -49.73 -21.41
N ILE A 880 -9.58 -50.61 -22.16
CA ILE A 880 -9.14 -51.06 -23.47
C ILE A 880 -10.21 -50.66 -24.48
N ASN A 881 -9.80 -50.01 -25.56
CA ASN A 881 -10.66 -49.68 -26.68
C ASN A 881 -10.05 -50.22 -27.98
N SER A 882 -10.79 -51.08 -28.68
CA SER A 882 -10.37 -51.68 -29.95
C SER A 882 -8.99 -52.34 -29.86
N ASP A 883 -8.79 -53.16 -28.82
CA ASP A 883 -7.53 -53.86 -28.47
C ASP A 883 -6.34 -52.96 -28.12
N LYS A 884 -6.57 -51.65 -27.88
CA LYS A 884 -5.54 -50.68 -27.47
C LYS A 884 -5.80 -50.17 -26.06
N ASN A 885 -4.73 -49.96 -25.30
CA ASN A 885 -4.84 -49.31 -23.98
C ASN A 885 -5.21 -47.84 -24.16
N VAL A 886 -5.93 -47.31 -23.17
CA VAL A 886 -6.32 -45.91 -23.11
C VAL A 886 -5.56 -45.22 -21.98
N CYS A 887 -5.23 -43.95 -22.18
CA CYS A 887 -4.61 -43.11 -21.17
C CYS A 887 -5.29 -41.76 -21.06
N LEU A 888 -5.03 -41.10 -19.93
CA LEU A 888 -5.31 -39.69 -19.72
C LEU A 888 -4.04 -38.86 -19.96
N GLU A 889 -4.12 -37.89 -20.85
CA GLU A 889 -3.07 -36.89 -21.08
C GLU A 889 -3.03 -35.88 -19.92
N LEU A 890 -1.90 -35.19 -19.72
CA LEU A 890 -1.77 -34.22 -18.62
C LEU A 890 -2.66 -32.98 -18.74
N ASP A 891 -3.29 -32.75 -19.90
CA ASP A 891 -4.29 -31.71 -20.12
C ASP A 891 -5.72 -32.18 -19.81
N GLY A 892 -5.92 -33.47 -19.54
CA GLY A 892 -7.19 -34.08 -19.17
C GLY A 892 -7.92 -34.79 -20.30
N ASP A 893 -7.37 -34.78 -21.52
CA ASP A 893 -7.94 -35.49 -22.66
C ASP A 893 -7.58 -36.98 -22.66
N SER A 894 -8.39 -37.79 -23.34
CA SER A 894 -8.15 -39.22 -23.46
C SER A 894 -7.44 -39.55 -24.76
N THR A 895 -6.47 -40.46 -24.71
CA THR A 895 -5.69 -40.88 -25.89
C THR A 895 -5.40 -42.37 -25.88
N TYR A 896 -4.84 -42.88 -26.98
CA TYR A 896 -4.39 -44.28 -27.08
C TYR A 896 -2.94 -44.44 -26.64
N CYS A 897 -2.67 -45.47 -25.84
CA CYS A 897 -1.34 -45.79 -25.36
C CYS A 897 -0.76 -47.03 -26.06
N ALA A 898 0.23 -46.77 -26.90
CA ALA A 898 0.98 -47.79 -27.62
C ALA A 898 2.03 -48.44 -26.69
N ARG A 899 2.36 -49.71 -26.90
CA ARG A 899 3.44 -50.36 -26.12
C ARG A 899 4.84 -49.93 -26.59
N LYS A 900 4.97 -49.57 -27.87
CA LYS A 900 6.22 -49.16 -28.55
C LYS A 900 5.89 -48.44 -29.86
N ASN A 901 6.86 -47.70 -30.39
CA ASN A 901 6.70 -46.95 -31.65
C ASN A 901 6.62 -47.86 -32.89
N TYR A 902 7.49 -48.87 -32.95
CA TYR A 902 7.56 -49.87 -34.01
C TYR A 902 8.15 -51.19 -33.47
N ASN A 903 8.06 -52.28 -34.23
CA ASN A 903 8.62 -53.57 -33.82
C ASN A 903 10.16 -53.50 -33.72
N GLY A 904 10.69 -53.70 -32.51
CA GLY A 904 12.12 -53.61 -32.19
C GLY A 904 12.55 -52.29 -31.55
N ALA A 905 11.66 -51.29 -31.44
CA ALA A 905 11.91 -50.06 -30.69
C ALA A 905 11.91 -50.32 -29.17
N PRO A 906 12.57 -49.44 -28.37
CA PRO A 906 12.37 -49.40 -26.92
C PRO A 906 10.89 -49.28 -26.56
N GLN A 907 10.50 -49.87 -25.43
CA GLN A 907 9.13 -49.80 -24.94
C GLN A 907 8.81 -48.42 -24.41
N TYR A 908 7.58 -47.95 -24.67
CA TYR A 908 7.07 -46.74 -24.03
C TYR A 908 6.75 -47.03 -22.57
N LYS A 909 7.03 -46.04 -21.73
CA LYS A 909 6.66 -46.02 -20.33
C LYS A 909 5.67 -44.90 -20.08
N TYR A 910 4.77 -45.14 -19.15
CA TYR A 910 3.66 -44.24 -18.83
C TYR A 910 3.64 -43.96 -17.34
N LEU A 911 3.12 -42.79 -16.97
CA LEU A 911 2.76 -42.51 -15.59
C LEU A 911 1.66 -43.48 -15.14
N TYR A 912 1.66 -43.82 -13.87
CA TYR A 912 0.62 -44.67 -13.30
C TYR A 912 0.21 -44.20 -11.91
N MET A 913 -0.97 -44.67 -11.52
CA MET A 913 -1.50 -44.59 -10.18
C MET A 913 -2.24 -45.89 -9.91
N MET A 914 -2.32 -46.30 -8.65
CA MET A 914 -3.13 -47.45 -8.27
C MET A 914 -4.31 -46.98 -7.44
N VAL A 915 -5.45 -47.64 -7.64
CA VAL A 915 -6.67 -47.45 -6.86
C VAL A 915 -7.11 -48.81 -6.31
N SER A 916 -7.58 -48.79 -5.07
CA SER A 916 -8.27 -49.89 -4.41
C SER A 916 -9.74 -49.50 -4.28
N GLU A 917 -10.60 -50.27 -4.93
CA GLU A 917 -12.06 -50.11 -4.83
C GLU A 917 -12.60 -50.90 -3.62
N PRO A 918 -13.75 -50.51 -3.04
CA PRO A 918 -14.47 -51.38 -2.12
C PRO A 918 -14.81 -52.70 -2.81
N THR A 919 -14.54 -53.85 -2.18
CA THR A 919 -14.85 -55.17 -2.74
C THR A 919 -16.34 -55.25 -3.09
N LYS A 920 -16.67 -55.57 -4.35
CA LYS A 920 -18.08 -55.73 -4.77
C LYS A 920 -18.73 -56.85 -3.96
N ALA A 921 -19.96 -56.61 -3.48
CA ALA A 921 -20.71 -57.62 -2.75
C ALA A 921 -20.91 -58.88 -3.62
N THR A 922 -20.86 -60.05 -3.00
CA THR A 922 -21.15 -61.32 -3.67
C THR A 922 -22.52 -61.27 -4.33
N PRO A 923 -22.63 -61.45 -5.67
CA PRO A 923 -23.92 -61.49 -6.35
C PRO A 923 -24.84 -62.52 -5.71
N ASP A 924 -26.13 -62.18 -5.57
CA ASP A 924 -27.12 -63.13 -5.09
C ASP A 924 -27.26 -64.31 -6.05
N ALA A 925 -27.85 -65.40 -5.55
CA ALA A 925 -28.07 -66.58 -6.38
C ALA A 925 -29.10 -66.26 -7.46
N PRO A 926 -28.97 -66.82 -8.67
CA PRO A 926 -30.09 -66.90 -9.60
C PRO A 926 -31.31 -67.48 -8.90
N THR A 927 -32.51 -67.11 -9.35
CA THR A 927 -33.76 -67.59 -8.73
C THR A 927 -34.54 -68.44 -9.71
N ASN A 928 -35.57 -69.16 -9.24
CA ASN A 928 -36.49 -69.91 -10.10
C ASN A 928 -35.79 -70.96 -11.00
N GLY A 929 -35.10 -71.92 -10.39
CA GLY A 929 -34.47 -73.03 -11.10
C GLY A 929 -35.51 -73.97 -11.70
N VAL A 930 -35.65 -73.99 -13.02
CA VAL A 930 -36.60 -74.86 -13.73
C VAL A 930 -35.85 -76.03 -14.36
N VAL A 931 -36.17 -77.24 -13.91
CA VAL A 931 -35.65 -78.50 -14.48
C VAL A 931 -36.61 -79.02 -15.53
N VAL A 932 -36.08 -79.35 -16.71
CA VAL A 932 -36.78 -80.14 -17.74
C VAL A 932 -35.98 -81.41 -17.94
N ASP A 933 -36.57 -82.56 -17.62
CA ASP A 933 -35.98 -83.91 -17.78
C ASP A 933 -36.96 -84.76 -18.60
N THR A 934 -36.71 -84.88 -19.91
CA THR A 934 -37.61 -85.57 -20.86
C THR A 934 -36.81 -86.34 -21.89
N ALA A 935 -37.43 -87.33 -22.55
CA ALA A 935 -36.77 -88.18 -23.55
C ALA A 935 -36.08 -87.40 -24.69
N ASP A 936 -36.59 -86.20 -25.02
CA ASP A 936 -36.10 -85.39 -26.13
C ASP A 936 -35.29 -84.16 -25.67
N ASN A 937 -35.29 -83.82 -24.37
CA ASN A 937 -34.66 -82.58 -23.88
C ASN A 937 -34.39 -82.61 -22.37
N ASN A 938 -33.13 -82.38 -22.01
CA ASN A 938 -32.69 -82.13 -20.64
C ASN A 938 -32.14 -80.70 -20.54
N SER A 939 -32.74 -79.85 -19.71
CA SER A 939 -32.28 -78.46 -19.54
C SER A 939 -32.55 -77.88 -18.16
N PHE A 940 -31.74 -76.89 -17.78
CA PHE A 940 -31.88 -76.13 -16.54
C PHE A 940 -31.99 -74.64 -16.82
N ALA A 941 -33.11 -74.01 -16.43
CA ALA A 941 -33.35 -72.57 -16.62
C ALA A 941 -33.35 -71.82 -15.30
N TRP A 942 -33.11 -70.51 -15.33
CA TRP A 942 -33.15 -69.64 -14.15
C TRP A 942 -33.62 -68.23 -14.49
N ASN A 943 -34.09 -67.50 -13.49
CA ASN A 943 -34.25 -66.06 -13.54
C ASN A 943 -32.91 -65.37 -13.23
N ASN A 944 -32.60 -64.38 -14.05
CA ASN A 944 -31.40 -63.58 -13.94
C ASN A 944 -31.34 -62.78 -12.63
N VAL A 945 -30.12 -62.61 -12.11
CA VAL A 945 -29.77 -61.77 -10.96
C VAL A 945 -29.78 -60.32 -11.42
N THR A 946 -30.31 -59.41 -10.59
CA THR A 946 -30.35 -57.98 -10.91
C THR A 946 -28.96 -57.46 -11.30
N GLY A 947 -28.84 -56.90 -12.51
CA GLY A 947 -27.57 -56.41 -13.07
C GLY A 947 -26.81 -57.40 -13.96
N PHE A 948 -27.24 -58.67 -14.05
CA PHE A 948 -26.62 -59.72 -14.87
C PHE A 948 -27.67 -60.31 -15.82
N THR A 949 -27.83 -59.73 -17.01
CA THR A 949 -28.96 -60.03 -17.89
C THR A 949 -28.66 -61.01 -19.02
N SER A 950 -27.38 -61.35 -19.24
CA SER A 950 -26.97 -62.28 -20.29
C SER A 950 -26.73 -63.67 -19.73
N TYR A 951 -27.02 -64.73 -20.51
CA TYR A 951 -26.63 -66.10 -20.13
C TYR A 951 -25.10 -66.22 -20.00
N SER A 952 -24.33 -65.43 -20.77
CA SER A 952 -22.87 -65.40 -20.71
C SER A 952 -22.30 -64.82 -19.40
N ASP A 953 -23.13 -64.24 -18.54
CA ASP A 953 -22.74 -63.80 -17.20
C ASP A 953 -22.73 -64.95 -16.18
N TYR A 954 -23.18 -66.14 -16.58
CA TYR A 954 -23.34 -67.30 -15.73
C TYR A 954 -22.41 -68.45 -16.08
N GLU A 955 -22.08 -69.23 -15.08
CA GLU A 955 -21.44 -70.53 -15.20
C GLU A 955 -22.31 -71.59 -14.53
N TYR A 956 -22.26 -72.82 -15.06
CA TYR A 956 -23.01 -73.95 -14.55
C TYR A 956 -22.09 -75.13 -14.23
N SER A 957 -22.54 -75.96 -13.30
CA SER A 957 -21.91 -77.22 -12.90
C SER A 957 -22.91 -78.36 -13.10
N ILE A 958 -22.41 -79.56 -13.37
CA ILE A 958 -23.18 -80.83 -13.36
C ILE A 958 -22.63 -81.84 -12.34
N ASN A 959 -21.74 -81.41 -11.45
CA ASN A 959 -21.06 -82.25 -10.46
C ASN A 959 -20.95 -81.54 -9.09
N ALA A 960 -22.06 -80.94 -8.67
CA ALA A 960 -22.23 -80.28 -7.37
C ALA A 960 -21.20 -79.17 -7.04
N GLY A 961 -20.72 -78.46 -8.07
CA GLY A 961 -19.83 -77.31 -7.93
C GLY A 961 -18.34 -77.66 -7.93
N THR A 962 -17.99 -78.92 -8.23
CA THR A 962 -16.60 -79.37 -8.33
C THR A 962 -15.90 -78.73 -9.53
N ASN A 963 -16.58 -78.66 -10.68
CA ASN A 963 -16.09 -78.00 -11.89
C ASN A 963 -17.21 -77.10 -12.47
N TRP A 964 -16.83 -75.92 -12.96
CA TRP A 964 -17.75 -74.96 -13.57
C TRP A 964 -17.45 -74.78 -15.06
N LYS A 965 -18.49 -74.55 -15.84
CA LYS A 965 -18.44 -74.30 -17.29
C LYS A 965 -19.27 -73.08 -17.62
N ASP A 966 -18.85 -72.30 -18.62
CA ASP A 966 -19.65 -71.16 -19.08
C ASP A 966 -21.03 -71.60 -19.55
N ALA A 967 -22.06 -70.84 -19.17
CA ALA A 967 -23.39 -71.06 -19.70
C ALA A 967 -23.46 -70.59 -21.16
N THR A 968 -24.12 -71.40 -21.98
CA THR A 968 -24.25 -71.21 -23.44
C THR A 968 -25.66 -70.81 -23.85
N ALA A 969 -26.64 -71.01 -22.96
CA ALA A 969 -28.03 -70.61 -23.10
C ALA A 969 -28.72 -70.58 -21.73
N ASN A 970 -29.90 -69.95 -21.68
CA ASN A 970 -30.84 -70.05 -20.55
C ASN A 970 -32.24 -70.25 -21.16
N PRO A 971 -32.81 -71.48 -21.19
CA PRO A 971 -32.35 -72.68 -20.47
C PRO A 971 -31.01 -73.27 -20.97
N GLN A 972 -30.18 -73.76 -20.05
CA GLN A 972 -28.92 -74.45 -20.35
C GLN A 972 -29.19 -75.91 -20.67
N ASN A 973 -28.84 -76.36 -21.89
CA ASN A 973 -28.98 -77.76 -22.30
C ASN A 973 -27.96 -78.66 -21.57
N LEU A 974 -28.41 -79.84 -21.19
CA LEU A 974 -27.63 -80.86 -20.48
C LEU A 974 -27.63 -82.17 -21.28
N ALA A 975 -26.59 -82.98 -21.13
CA ALA A 975 -26.57 -84.33 -21.71
C ALA A 975 -27.53 -85.27 -20.97
N ASP A 976 -28.02 -86.31 -21.65
CA ASP A 976 -28.87 -87.34 -21.04
C ASP A 976 -28.05 -88.21 -20.08
N LEU A 977 -28.02 -87.82 -18.80
CA LEU A 977 -27.23 -88.41 -17.73
C LEU A 977 -28.07 -88.54 -16.47
N ASN A 978 -27.77 -89.54 -15.65
CA ASN A 978 -28.29 -89.59 -14.29
C ASN A 978 -27.54 -88.55 -13.44
N LEU A 979 -28.22 -87.48 -13.02
CA LEU A 979 -27.68 -86.43 -12.15
C LEU A 979 -28.56 -86.30 -10.91
N ALA A 980 -27.99 -86.34 -9.71
CA ALA A 980 -28.76 -86.24 -8.48
C ALA A 980 -29.30 -84.81 -8.26
N THR A 981 -30.33 -84.69 -7.41
CA THR A 981 -30.78 -83.38 -6.92
C THR A 981 -29.59 -82.58 -6.36
N GLY A 982 -29.39 -81.36 -6.84
CA GLY A 982 -28.31 -80.47 -6.43
C GLY A 982 -26.98 -80.61 -7.18
N ASP A 983 -26.84 -81.60 -8.08
CA ASP A 983 -25.65 -81.77 -8.91
C ASP A 983 -25.56 -80.68 -9.98
N VAL A 984 -26.70 -80.30 -10.55
CA VAL A 984 -26.81 -79.19 -11.49
C VAL A 984 -26.90 -77.89 -10.71
N GLN A 985 -25.97 -76.98 -10.96
CA GLN A 985 -25.85 -75.72 -10.25
C GLN A 985 -25.59 -74.59 -11.24
N VAL A 986 -26.05 -73.37 -10.93
CA VAL A 986 -25.74 -72.16 -11.71
C VAL A 986 -25.45 -70.98 -10.78
N ARG A 987 -24.50 -70.12 -11.16
CA ARG A 987 -24.16 -68.88 -10.46
C ARG A 987 -23.60 -67.84 -11.41
N VAL A 988 -23.57 -66.58 -10.98
CA VAL A 988 -22.86 -65.52 -11.72
C VAL A 988 -21.37 -65.85 -11.74
N THR A 989 -20.76 -65.84 -12.93
CA THR A 989 -19.33 -66.14 -13.13
C THR A 989 -18.46 -65.12 -12.39
N ALA A 990 -17.41 -65.60 -11.72
CA ALA A 990 -16.41 -64.71 -11.16
C ALA A 990 -15.74 -63.90 -12.28
N LYS A 991 -15.51 -62.60 -12.05
CA LYS A 991 -14.69 -61.76 -12.94
C LYS A 991 -13.49 -61.25 -12.13
N PRO A 992 -12.39 -62.02 -12.04
CA PRO A 992 -11.24 -61.67 -11.20
C PRO A 992 -10.62 -60.30 -11.52
N LEU A 993 -10.60 -59.92 -12.81
CA LEU A 993 -10.13 -58.61 -13.27
C LEU A 993 -11.07 -57.45 -12.87
N GLU A 994 -12.32 -57.76 -12.54
CA GLU A 994 -13.29 -56.80 -12.01
C GLU A 994 -13.50 -56.96 -10.49
N TYR A 995 -12.69 -57.81 -9.84
CA TYR A 995 -12.79 -58.23 -8.44
C TYR A 995 -14.22 -58.60 -8.03
N LEU A 996 -14.99 -59.15 -8.97
CA LEU A 996 -16.33 -59.68 -8.72
C LEU A 996 -16.18 -61.14 -8.27
N PRO A 997 -16.45 -61.48 -7.00
CA PRO A 997 -16.46 -62.86 -6.56
C PRO A 997 -17.59 -63.63 -7.28
N ALA A 998 -17.43 -64.94 -7.43
CA ALA A 998 -18.50 -65.78 -7.97
C ALA A 998 -19.79 -65.60 -7.16
N GLY A 999 -20.94 -65.57 -7.85
CA GLY A 999 -22.23 -65.42 -7.20
C GLY A 999 -22.58 -66.57 -6.28
N LYS A 1000 -23.59 -66.36 -5.42
CA LYS A 1000 -24.20 -67.47 -4.67
C LYS A 1000 -24.83 -68.48 -5.65
N ILE A 1001 -24.95 -69.72 -5.21
CA ILE A 1001 -25.33 -70.85 -6.07
C ILE A 1001 -26.84 -71.06 -6.04
N LEU A 1002 -27.45 -71.25 -7.21
CA LEU A 1002 -28.76 -71.88 -7.39
C LEU A 1002 -28.56 -73.36 -7.74
N GLN A 1003 -29.24 -74.26 -7.06
CA GLN A 1003 -29.15 -75.71 -7.24
C GLN A 1003 -30.43 -76.26 -7.89
N SER A 1004 -30.32 -77.35 -8.66
CA SER A 1004 -31.49 -78.06 -9.16
C SER A 1004 -32.24 -78.75 -8.03
N GLU A 1005 -33.55 -78.54 -7.94
CA GLU A 1005 -34.40 -79.16 -6.92
C GLU A 1005 -34.87 -80.57 -7.31
N GLN A 1006 -34.62 -80.97 -8.57
CA GLN A 1006 -34.98 -82.28 -9.12
C GLN A 1006 -33.73 -82.97 -9.69
N ALA A 1007 -33.75 -84.29 -9.69
CA ALA A 1007 -32.77 -85.15 -10.34
C ALA A 1007 -33.06 -85.28 -11.84
N TYR A 1008 -32.05 -85.63 -12.63
CA TYR A 1008 -32.18 -86.02 -14.03
C TYR A 1008 -32.05 -87.54 -14.15
N THR A 1009 -32.85 -88.15 -15.02
CA THR A 1009 -32.86 -89.59 -15.27
C THR A 1009 -32.49 -89.89 -16.72
N SER A 1010 -31.43 -90.68 -16.93
CA SER A 1010 -31.04 -91.10 -18.27
C SER A 1010 -32.08 -92.06 -18.87
N LEU A 1011 -32.57 -91.76 -20.07
CA LEU A 1011 -33.68 -92.48 -20.71
C LEU A 1011 -33.25 -93.45 -21.83
N ILE A 1012 -31.96 -93.60 -22.12
CA ILE A 1012 -31.44 -94.53 -23.16
C ILE A 1012 -30.66 -95.71 -22.52
N ASN A 1013 -31.29 -96.89 -22.42
CA ASN A 1013 -30.62 -98.16 -22.08
C ASN A 1013 -29.87 -98.74 -23.29
N CYS A 1014 -28.65 -98.28 -23.58
CA CYS A 1014 -27.75 -98.94 -24.54
C CYS A 1014 -26.83 -99.95 -23.83
N THR A 1015 -26.97 -101.24 -24.13
CA THR A 1015 -26.16 -102.32 -23.53
C THR A 1015 -24.88 -102.65 -24.30
N GLY A 1016 -24.54 -101.84 -25.31
CA GLY A 1016 -23.35 -102.00 -26.15
C GLY A 1016 -22.61 -100.68 -26.36
N TYR A 1017 -22.20 -100.41 -27.60
CA TYR A 1017 -21.50 -99.17 -27.95
C TYR A 1017 -22.48 -98.12 -28.46
N PHE A 1018 -22.52 -96.94 -27.86
CA PHE A 1018 -23.37 -95.83 -28.29
C PHE A 1018 -22.56 -94.78 -29.03
N TYR A 1019 -22.92 -94.50 -30.28
CA TYR A 1019 -22.26 -93.48 -31.10
C TYR A 1019 -23.25 -92.82 -32.05
N ASN A 1020 -23.26 -91.49 -32.09
CA ASN A 1020 -24.17 -90.68 -32.92
C ASN A 1020 -25.65 -91.09 -32.81
N GLN A 1021 -26.15 -91.28 -31.58
CA GLN A 1021 -27.54 -91.66 -31.31
C GLN A 1021 -27.95 -93.07 -31.79
N VAL A 1022 -26.97 -93.91 -32.16
CA VAL A 1022 -27.18 -95.31 -32.55
C VAL A 1022 -26.52 -96.22 -31.53
N CYS A 1023 -27.24 -97.24 -31.09
CA CYS A 1023 -26.73 -98.26 -30.18
C CYS A 1023 -26.32 -99.51 -30.97
N TYR A 1024 -25.06 -99.94 -30.82
CA TYR A 1024 -24.49 -101.12 -31.47
C TYR A 1024 -24.32 -102.23 -30.45
N SER A 1025 -24.87 -103.42 -30.73
CA SER A 1025 -24.86 -104.56 -29.81
C SER A 1025 -24.26 -105.80 -30.49
N LEU A 1026 -23.30 -106.42 -29.82
CA LEU A 1026 -22.69 -107.67 -30.29
C LEU A 1026 -23.58 -108.87 -29.98
N VAL A 1027 -23.86 -109.67 -31.00
CA VAL A 1027 -24.49 -110.99 -30.87
C VAL A 1027 -23.42 -112.06 -31.09
N THR A 1028 -23.08 -112.76 -30.01
CA THR A 1028 -22.02 -113.79 -30.03
C THR A 1028 -22.48 -115.12 -30.62
N GLU A 1029 -23.79 -115.40 -30.60
CA GLU A 1029 -24.37 -116.60 -31.21
C GLU A 1029 -24.12 -116.63 -32.72
N GLN A 1030 -23.46 -117.69 -33.21
CA GLN A 1030 -23.10 -117.77 -34.62
C GLN A 1030 -24.28 -118.24 -35.48
N LYS A 1031 -24.66 -117.44 -36.46
CA LYS A 1031 -25.76 -117.73 -37.39
C LYS A 1031 -25.32 -117.53 -38.84
N ASN A 1032 -26.03 -118.19 -39.77
CA ASN A 1032 -25.89 -117.88 -41.19
C ASN A 1032 -26.42 -116.46 -41.47
N HIS A 1033 -26.06 -115.89 -42.61
CA HIS A 1033 -26.32 -114.47 -42.90
C HIS A 1033 -27.81 -114.09 -42.84
N ASP A 1034 -28.69 -114.90 -43.43
CA ASP A 1034 -30.14 -114.67 -43.41
C ASP A 1034 -30.71 -114.74 -41.98
N SER A 1035 -30.22 -115.68 -41.17
CA SER A 1035 -30.67 -115.85 -39.77
C SER A 1035 -30.13 -114.76 -38.85
N ALA A 1036 -28.93 -114.23 -39.13
CA ALA A 1036 -28.36 -113.09 -38.43
C ALA A 1036 -29.17 -111.81 -38.72
N THR A 1037 -29.50 -111.58 -39.99
CA THR A 1037 -30.37 -110.46 -40.41
C THR A 1037 -31.74 -110.55 -39.73
N SER A 1038 -32.37 -111.72 -39.77
CA SER A 1038 -33.68 -111.96 -39.14
C SER A 1038 -33.63 -111.78 -37.62
N HIS A 1039 -32.53 -112.15 -36.96
CA HIS A 1039 -32.35 -111.95 -35.51
C HIS A 1039 -32.34 -110.47 -35.15
N CYS A 1040 -31.51 -109.65 -35.82
CA CYS A 1040 -31.48 -108.22 -35.54
C CYS A 1040 -32.85 -107.56 -35.77
N THR A 1041 -33.55 -107.93 -36.84
CA THR A 1041 -34.89 -107.41 -37.12
C THR A 1041 -35.92 -107.80 -36.06
N ALA A 1042 -35.85 -109.02 -35.53
CA ALA A 1042 -36.74 -109.47 -34.45
C ALA A 1042 -36.52 -108.67 -33.14
N GLU A 1043 -35.31 -108.14 -32.91
CA GLU A 1043 -34.99 -107.29 -31.77
C GLU A 1043 -35.24 -105.78 -32.04
N GLY A 1044 -35.95 -105.45 -33.12
CA GLY A 1044 -36.24 -104.06 -33.52
C GLY A 1044 -34.99 -103.29 -33.93
N SER A 1045 -33.97 -104.00 -34.41
CA SER A 1045 -32.68 -103.48 -34.85
C SER A 1045 -32.40 -103.91 -36.31
N GLU A 1046 -31.27 -103.55 -36.88
CA GLU A 1046 -30.81 -104.11 -38.15
C GLU A 1046 -29.35 -104.56 -38.09
N LEU A 1047 -28.95 -105.50 -38.95
CA LEU A 1047 -27.56 -105.89 -39.09
C LEU A 1047 -26.73 -104.67 -39.52
N ILE A 1048 -25.55 -104.46 -38.92
CA ILE A 1048 -24.71 -103.32 -39.27
C ILE A 1048 -24.26 -103.38 -40.74
N SER A 1049 -24.28 -102.22 -41.40
CA SER A 1049 -23.86 -102.07 -42.80
C SER A 1049 -22.34 -101.88 -42.89
N LYS A 1050 -21.73 -102.36 -43.98
CA LYS A 1050 -20.34 -102.05 -44.34
C LYS A 1050 -20.09 -100.55 -44.52
N ASP A 1051 -21.13 -99.78 -44.85
CA ASP A 1051 -21.07 -98.33 -45.08
C ASP A 1051 -21.50 -97.53 -43.84
N ALA A 1052 -21.52 -98.15 -42.65
CA ALA A 1052 -21.82 -97.46 -41.40
C ALA A 1052 -20.78 -96.36 -41.12
N THR A 1053 -21.26 -95.20 -40.65
CA THR A 1053 -20.43 -94.02 -40.34
C THR A 1053 -19.68 -94.12 -38.99
N VAL A 1054 -19.77 -95.28 -38.32
CA VAL A 1054 -19.09 -95.54 -37.06
C VAL A 1054 -17.61 -95.87 -37.31
N ASP A 1055 -16.72 -95.42 -36.42
CA ASP A 1055 -15.35 -95.92 -36.41
C ASP A 1055 -15.34 -97.38 -35.95
N PHE A 1056 -15.13 -98.29 -36.90
CA PHE A 1056 -15.11 -99.72 -36.64
C PHE A 1056 -14.04 -100.15 -35.63
N ASN A 1057 -12.92 -99.42 -35.50
CA ASN A 1057 -11.89 -99.75 -34.51
C ASN A 1057 -12.34 -99.39 -33.10
N LEU A 1058 -12.96 -98.21 -32.92
CA LEU A 1058 -13.49 -97.80 -31.62
C LEU A 1058 -14.67 -98.67 -31.19
N MET A 1059 -15.59 -98.95 -32.11
CA MET A 1059 -16.70 -99.86 -31.84
C MET A 1059 -16.20 -101.26 -31.50
N ALA A 1060 -15.22 -101.78 -32.23
CA ALA A 1060 -14.70 -103.11 -31.96
C ALA A 1060 -14.02 -103.23 -30.60
N ALA A 1061 -13.27 -102.19 -30.18
CA ALA A 1061 -12.68 -102.11 -28.85
C ALA A 1061 -13.78 -102.05 -27.77
N ALA A 1062 -14.80 -101.21 -27.96
CA ALA A 1062 -15.91 -101.07 -27.01
C ALA A 1062 -16.75 -102.35 -26.89
N LEU A 1063 -16.96 -103.08 -27.98
CA LEU A 1063 -17.71 -104.34 -28.01
C LEU A 1063 -16.84 -105.57 -27.70
N SER A 1064 -15.55 -105.40 -27.43
CA SER A 1064 -14.61 -106.48 -27.15
C SER A 1064 -14.60 -107.57 -28.24
N LEU A 1065 -14.55 -107.16 -29.51
CA LEU A 1065 -14.49 -108.11 -30.63
C LEU A 1065 -13.18 -108.91 -30.61
N GLN A 1066 -13.26 -110.18 -30.98
CA GLN A 1066 -12.12 -111.11 -30.96
C GLN A 1066 -11.34 -111.04 -32.28
N SER A 1067 -10.06 -110.67 -32.21
CA SER A 1067 -9.17 -110.69 -33.38
C SER A 1067 -9.09 -112.10 -33.99
N GLY A 1068 -9.10 -112.19 -35.32
CA GLY A 1068 -9.19 -113.46 -36.06
C GLY A 1068 -10.61 -114.01 -36.27
N THR A 1069 -11.63 -113.41 -35.64
CA THR A 1069 -13.05 -113.75 -35.86
C THR A 1069 -13.67 -112.79 -36.87
N ASN A 1070 -14.55 -113.32 -37.73
CA ASN A 1070 -15.34 -112.54 -38.68
C ASN A 1070 -16.76 -112.31 -38.14
N TYR A 1071 -17.29 -111.10 -38.35
CA TYR A 1071 -18.64 -110.73 -37.94
C TYR A 1071 -19.49 -110.34 -39.14
N TRP A 1072 -20.72 -110.86 -39.29
CA TRP A 1072 -21.53 -110.55 -40.47
C TRP A 1072 -21.88 -109.07 -40.58
N LEU A 1073 -21.80 -108.56 -41.81
CA LEU A 1073 -22.33 -107.27 -42.24
C LEU A 1073 -23.58 -107.49 -43.12
N LYS A 1074 -24.43 -106.46 -43.22
CA LYS A 1074 -25.71 -106.50 -43.94
C LYS A 1074 -25.58 -106.89 -45.41
N GLU A 1075 -24.53 -106.45 -46.09
CA GLU A 1075 -24.39 -106.56 -47.53
C GLU A 1075 -23.82 -107.92 -47.99
N THR A 1076 -24.14 -108.30 -49.23
CA THR A 1076 -23.51 -109.39 -50.00
C THR A 1076 -22.86 -108.82 -51.27
N ASP A 1077 -21.88 -109.53 -51.84
CA ASP A 1077 -21.22 -109.14 -53.09
C ASP A 1077 -21.96 -109.64 -54.35
N TYR A 1078 -21.40 -109.36 -55.54
CA TYR A 1078 -22.00 -109.75 -56.82
C TYR A 1078 -22.18 -111.28 -56.99
N TRP A 1079 -21.38 -112.08 -56.28
CA TRP A 1079 -21.45 -113.54 -56.30
C TRP A 1079 -22.30 -114.10 -55.15
N SER A 1080 -23.02 -113.23 -54.44
CA SER A 1080 -23.81 -113.55 -53.24
C SER A 1080 -22.97 -114.07 -52.07
N TYR A 1081 -21.71 -113.67 -51.95
CA TYR A 1081 -20.92 -113.90 -50.73
C TYR A 1081 -21.16 -112.77 -49.72
N GLY A 1082 -21.30 -113.11 -48.44
CA GLY A 1082 -21.57 -112.10 -47.40
C GLY A 1082 -20.33 -111.30 -47.02
N TYR A 1083 -20.49 -110.00 -46.78
CA TYR A 1083 -19.43 -109.17 -46.21
C TYR A 1083 -19.27 -109.47 -44.71
N SER A 1084 -18.02 -109.42 -44.24
CA SER A 1084 -17.73 -109.55 -42.81
C SER A 1084 -16.81 -108.44 -42.34
N LEU A 1085 -16.98 -108.01 -41.08
CA LEU A 1085 -16.02 -107.19 -40.37
C LEU A 1085 -14.89 -108.08 -39.83
N ARG A 1086 -13.63 -107.72 -40.13
CA ARG A 1086 -12.44 -108.46 -39.69
C ARG A 1086 -11.29 -107.54 -39.29
N ASP A 1087 -10.40 -108.05 -38.45
CA ASP A 1087 -9.14 -107.40 -38.07
C ASP A 1087 -7.97 -107.95 -38.90
N SER A 1088 -7.52 -107.18 -39.91
CA SER A 1088 -6.38 -107.55 -40.77
C SER A 1088 -5.27 -106.50 -40.78
N SER A 1089 -5.63 -105.25 -40.48
CA SER A 1089 -4.73 -104.11 -40.28
C SER A 1089 -5.49 -103.01 -39.51
N GLY A 1090 -6.33 -103.42 -38.55
CA GLY A 1090 -7.49 -102.68 -38.08
C GLY A 1090 -8.82 -103.29 -38.54
N TRP A 1091 -9.88 -103.01 -37.80
CA TRP A 1091 -11.23 -103.48 -38.05
C TRP A 1091 -11.83 -102.76 -39.25
N LYS A 1092 -12.12 -103.51 -40.31
CA LYS A 1092 -12.72 -102.96 -41.54
C LYS A 1092 -13.58 -104.00 -42.25
N PRO A 1093 -14.57 -103.56 -43.04
CA PRO A 1093 -15.32 -104.46 -43.92
C PRO A 1093 -14.41 -105.13 -44.93
N ASP A 1094 -14.60 -106.43 -45.14
CA ASP A 1094 -13.89 -107.21 -46.14
C ASP A 1094 -14.81 -108.20 -46.84
N ASN A 1095 -14.52 -108.47 -48.12
CA ASN A 1095 -15.13 -109.58 -48.86
C ASN A 1095 -14.53 -110.89 -48.34
N ALA A 1096 -15.06 -111.40 -47.23
CA ALA A 1096 -14.77 -112.76 -46.86
C ALA A 1096 -15.36 -113.68 -47.94
N LEU A 1097 -14.55 -114.53 -48.58
CA LEU A 1097 -14.99 -115.58 -49.52
C LEU A 1097 -15.81 -116.69 -48.80
N LYS A 1098 -16.74 -116.31 -47.93
CA LYS A 1098 -17.60 -117.17 -47.13
C LYS A 1098 -19.01 -117.17 -47.67
N HIS A 1099 -19.47 -118.35 -48.07
CA HIS A 1099 -20.83 -118.56 -48.55
C HIS A 1099 -21.83 -118.16 -47.44
N PRO A 1100 -22.97 -117.50 -47.74
CA PRO A 1100 -23.93 -117.00 -46.75
C PRO A 1100 -24.44 -118.05 -45.76
N SER A 1101 -24.37 -119.33 -46.13
CA SER A 1101 -24.69 -120.47 -45.26
C SER A 1101 -23.68 -120.72 -44.13
N THR A 1102 -22.59 -119.95 -44.04
CA THR A 1102 -21.57 -120.08 -42.98
C THR A 1102 -22.06 -119.42 -41.69
N ASN A 1103 -21.91 -120.08 -40.55
CA ASN A 1103 -22.27 -119.47 -39.27
C ASN A 1103 -21.17 -118.52 -38.78
N GLN A 1104 -21.53 -117.28 -38.43
CA GLN A 1104 -20.64 -116.28 -37.84
C GLN A 1104 -21.40 -115.42 -36.82
N SER A 1105 -20.68 -114.82 -35.88
CA SER A 1105 -21.23 -113.81 -34.96
C SER A 1105 -21.53 -112.52 -35.73
N PHE A 1106 -22.28 -111.58 -35.15
CA PHE A 1106 -22.71 -110.39 -35.86
C PHE A 1106 -23.08 -109.23 -34.94
N ILE A 1107 -23.25 -108.03 -35.50
CA ILE A 1107 -23.55 -106.82 -34.73
C ILE A 1107 -24.88 -106.26 -35.23
N CYS A 1108 -25.80 -106.04 -34.30
CA CYS A 1108 -27.05 -105.33 -34.56
C CYS A 1108 -26.88 -103.85 -34.20
N LYS A 1109 -27.50 -102.96 -34.97
CA LYS A 1109 -27.59 -101.53 -34.68
C LYS A 1109 -29.05 -101.09 -34.51
N LYS A 1110 -29.30 -100.25 -33.52
CA LYS A 1110 -30.62 -99.71 -33.16
C LYS A 1110 -30.61 -98.20 -33.12
#